data_AF-A0A815Y170-F1
#
_entry.id   AF-A0A815Y170-F1
#
_cell.length_a   1.000
_cell.length_b   1.000
_cell.length_c   1.000
_cell.angle_alpha   90.00
_cell.angle_beta   90.00
_cell.angle_gamma   90.00
#
_symmetry.space_group_name_H-M   'P 1'
#
loop_
_entity.id
_entity.type
_entity.pdbx_description
1 polymer ?
#
loop_
_entity_poly.entity_id
_entity_poly.type
_entity_poly.pdbx_seq_one_letter_code
_entity_poly.pdbx_strand_id
1 'polypeptide(L)'
;MNVSKKQHKLTISFSLSYNQPKFSPTPIWNSNGITLANRSIIGRYPTSLFVSTNNTIYVANQEDSTIVIWHEDSVNPTKIIHGNFIEPFSLFVTSNGDVYIDDGDYKSGRVQRWSAETNTFVTVMNVNSSCWGLFVDISNTLYCSMPDHHQVVKRSLNDSVMNSNRIAAGTGINGLASNQLGRPFGIFVDVNLDLYVADCVNDRVQLFQSGELSGITVAGIESLNPTITLDCPSGIILDAEKYLFIVDHYDYRIVGSGLNGFRCLVGCYGMGYQSNQLDKPFSLSFDHSGNMFVTDQGNNRIQKFLLMKDSFALSYNQPKLCSAAFWYSDGITLANQSIVGRTPRAIFVNTNNKMYVTNLENNAILMWDEESDNPTNIICGNCTESYSLFVTSNGDVYIDDGYVNGRMQKWIAETNIFVTVMNINSSCYGLFVDINDTLYCSIARHHQVVKRLLSSSVMDSNGVAAGIGTSGSHFSELSGPRGIFVDVNLDLYVADCGNNRVQLFQSGELKGITVAGSETLNPTITLDCPSGIILDAEKYLFVADQNNHRIVGSSLGGFRCLVGCYGMGYQSNQLNSPSSLSFDRSGNMLVTDLFNGRIQKFNCLKKFCANTSAPLQKTYSSSLTKINQIYYRDCDKRNFYYESIRVKVIETGYYTFRSSGNIDSYGSIYKNKFNPLDPSENFLKTVDDSDSGAQFKLDIQLDIGTIYVLVVTTFDSKETGKFSIDMLGKNKVILERLSTPVNMQLKYSSKLTDDSPTYYRDCQVPRCHYETSQIHVNTTALYVLSSENNINAYGYIYKHDFNPLKPPENLLLSHDGPELSSCVIGDQCNFYLKGIGLTLDDILHDELQPNTVLNNQSFSIKLSAGLTIIMFVAGLINSILSFITFQHKDSQQVGCGMYLLASSITSLLAISMFIIKFWFVVLTHINVFPNLSVLRGGCASIEPILKLFLYLDGWLNACVAVERALLIFKGVKFDKKQSKSIARRTILILPFCVLGTIIHELVFRRLFEYETVPDTIDTSKTNETKLYVSCITQYSPSVQDYNTAVLFFHLVGPFIVNLFSALFIIFGGAHQRSTARTNQSFKEHIQEQFREHKQLIISPIILLILSIPRLIISLLPGCVKTSENLWLYLGPYFISFTPSMLIFLIFVVPSELYMKAFKQSFNRIRRRTPP
;
A
#
# COMPACT_ATOMS: atom_id res chain seq x y z
N MET A 1 -19.47 -17.63 55.58
CA MET A 1 -19.37 -19.10 55.72
C MET A 1 -20.21 -19.75 54.64
N ASN A 2 -19.63 -20.74 53.97
CA ASN A 2 -20.12 -21.46 52.79
C ASN A 2 -21.50 -22.09 52.93
N VAL A 3 -22.30 -22.05 51.86
CA VAL A 3 -23.10 -23.22 51.42
C VAL A 3 -23.01 -23.33 49.90
N SER A 4 -22.37 -24.39 49.44
CA SER A 4 -22.27 -24.80 48.04
C SER A 4 -23.63 -25.28 47.51
N LYS A 5 -24.09 -24.75 46.38
CA LYS A 5 -25.05 -25.46 45.52
C LYS A 5 -24.31 -26.00 44.30
N LYS A 6 -24.10 -27.32 44.28
CA LYS A 6 -23.75 -28.08 43.08
C LYS A 6 -24.90 -27.93 42.07
N GLN A 7 -24.64 -27.26 40.95
CA GLN A 7 -25.46 -27.41 39.75
C GLN A 7 -24.85 -28.55 38.93
N HIS A 8 -25.57 -29.66 38.86
CA HIS A 8 -25.38 -30.67 37.82
C HIS A 8 -25.64 -30.00 36.47
N LYS A 9 -24.57 -29.78 35.69
CA LYS A 9 -24.67 -29.39 34.29
C LYS A 9 -25.09 -30.64 33.52
N LEU A 10 -26.40 -30.75 33.22
CA LEU A 10 -26.90 -31.68 32.21
C LEU A 10 -26.27 -31.25 30.87
N THR A 11 -25.32 -32.02 30.36
CA THR A 11 -24.85 -31.89 28.98
C THR A 11 -25.89 -32.54 28.08
N ILE A 12 -26.86 -31.76 27.61
CA ILE A 12 -27.72 -32.15 26.48
C ILE A 12 -26.85 -31.98 25.22
N SER A 13 -26.47 -33.08 24.58
CA SER A 13 -25.88 -33.07 23.25
C SER A 13 -26.98 -32.78 22.23
N PHE A 14 -27.01 -31.59 21.65
CA PHE A 14 -27.89 -31.30 20.52
C PHE A 14 -27.25 -31.90 19.26
N SER A 15 -27.92 -32.87 18.63
CA SER A 15 -27.50 -33.47 17.36
C SER A 15 -28.04 -32.67 16.18
N LEU A 16 -27.22 -32.43 15.16
CA LEU A 16 -27.65 -31.83 13.90
C LEU A 16 -28.63 -32.76 13.15
N SER A 17 -29.60 -32.17 12.47
CA SER A 17 -30.61 -32.91 11.69
C SER A 17 -30.23 -33.11 10.21
N TYR A 18 -29.20 -32.39 9.75
CA TYR A 18 -28.74 -32.37 8.36
C TYR A 18 -27.26 -32.79 8.28
N ASN A 19 -26.83 -33.24 7.10
CA ASN A 19 -25.41 -33.50 6.84
C ASN A 19 -24.65 -32.19 6.64
N GLN A 20 -23.52 -32.09 7.30
CA GLN A 20 -22.58 -30.99 7.16
C GLN A 20 -21.17 -31.60 7.00
N PRO A 21 -20.87 -32.21 5.85
CA PRO A 21 -19.54 -32.78 5.60
C PRO A 21 -18.47 -31.70 5.72
N LYS A 22 -17.24 -32.11 6.02
CA LYS A 22 -16.07 -31.22 6.04
C LYS A 22 -15.36 -31.35 4.71
N PHE A 23 -15.29 -30.28 3.92
CA PHE A 23 -14.57 -30.30 2.66
C PHE A 23 -13.21 -29.61 2.77
N SER A 24 -12.27 -30.03 1.91
CA SER A 24 -11.13 -29.21 1.55
C SER A 24 -11.58 -27.94 0.80
N PRO A 25 -10.76 -26.89 0.67
CA PRO A 25 -11.18 -25.64 0.04
C PRO A 25 -11.49 -25.72 -1.47
N THR A 26 -11.18 -26.86 -2.10
CA THR A 26 -11.41 -27.12 -3.54
C THR A 26 -11.98 -28.53 -3.76
N PRO A 27 -13.15 -28.87 -3.21
CA PRO A 27 -13.72 -30.22 -3.34
C PRO A 27 -14.19 -30.46 -4.79
N ILE A 28 -13.83 -31.60 -5.38
CA ILE A 28 -14.17 -31.92 -6.78
C ILE A 28 -15.21 -33.02 -6.84
N TRP A 29 -16.32 -32.76 -7.53
CA TRP A 29 -17.31 -33.75 -7.89
C TRP A 29 -17.12 -34.23 -9.33
N ASN A 30 -17.67 -35.40 -9.63
CA ASN A 30 -17.66 -35.93 -10.99
C ASN A 30 -18.42 -34.99 -11.94
N SER A 31 -17.96 -34.87 -13.18
CA SER A 31 -18.53 -33.93 -14.14
C SER A 31 -19.93 -34.32 -14.62
N ASN A 32 -20.31 -35.59 -14.52
CA ASN A 32 -21.60 -36.11 -14.97
C ASN A 32 -22.46 -36.54 -13.78
N GLY A 33 -23.61 -35.88 -13.62
CA GLY A 33 -24.61 -36.23 -12.62
C GLY A 33 -25.32 -37.54 -12.93
N ILE A 34 -25.63 -38.28 -11.87
CA ILE A 34 -26.45 -39.48 -11.90
C ILE A 34 -27.89 -39.04 -11.63
N THR A 35 -28.81 -39.29 -12.56
CA THR A 35 -30.24 -39.02 -12.32
C THR A 35 -30.79 -40.04 -11.34
N LEU A 36 -31.10 -39.60 -10.13
CA LEU A 36 -31.60 -40.44 -9.05
C LEU A 36 -33.12 -40.64 -9.14
N ALA A 37 -33.85 -39.56 -9.39
CA ALA A 37 -35.29 -39.55 -9.55
C ALA A 37 -35.66 -38.63 -10.71
N ASN A 38 -36.68 -39.01 -11.47
CA ASN A 38 -37.20 -38.24 -12.59
C ASN A 38 -38.69 -37.94 -12.37
N ARG A 39 -39.31 -37.25 -13.33
CA ARG A 39 -40.72 -36.86 -13.30
C ARG A 39 -41.69 -37.98 -12.91
N SER A 40 -41.44 -39.25 -13.27
CA SER A 40 -42.37 -40.34 -12.95
C SER A 40 -42.38 -40.72 -11.45
N ILE A 41 -41.35 -40.31 -10.70
CA ILE A 41 -41.21 -40.62 -9.28
C ILE A 41 -41.58 -39.40 -8.42
N ILE A 42 -41.14 -38.22 -8.82
CA ILE A 42 -41.22 -36.99 -8.00
C ILE A 42 -42.12 -35.89 -8.58
N GLY A 43 -42.79 -36.15 -9.72
CA GLY A 43 -43.66 -35.17 -10.36
C GLY A 43 -42.91 -34.05 -11.08
N ARG A 44 -43.63 -32.98 -11.43
CA ARG A 44 -43.08 -31.78 -12.09
C ARG A 44 -42.54 -30.76 -11.09
N TYR A 45 -41.56 -29.97 -11.56
CA TYR A 45 -40.98 -28.81 -10.88
C TYR A 45 -40.52 -29.06 -9.43
N PRO A 46 -39.65 -30.06 -9.19
CA PRO A 46 -39.15 -30.31 -7.84
C PRO A 46 -38.39 -29.09 -7.30
N THR A 47 -38.88 -28.51 -6.20
CA THR A 47 -38.23 -27.37 -5.52
C THR A 47 -37.54 -27.77 -4.23
N SER A 48 -38.06 -28.78 -3.52
CA SER A 48 -37.56 -29.17 -2.21
C SER A 48 -36.78 -30.49 -2.23
N LEU A 49 -35.70 -30.51 -1.45
CA LEU A 49 -34.85 -31.69 -1.28
C LEU A 49 -34.19 -31.60 0.10
N PHE A 50 -34.26 -32.70 0.86
CA PHE A 50 -33.54 -32.84 2.11
C PHE A 50 -32.90 -34.21 2.22
N VAL A 51 -31.62 -34.25 2.54
CA VAL A 51 -30.88 -35.48 2.84
C VAL A 51 -30.55 -35.48 4.32
N SER A 52 -31.15 -36.42 5.04
CA SER A 52 -30.97 -36.58 6.49
C SER A 52 -29.63 -37.23 6.84
N THR A 53 -29.26 -37.21 8.12
CA THR A 53 -27.97 -37.74 8.63
C THR A 53 -27.77 -39.24 8.44
N ASN A 54 -28.82 -39.99 8.07
CA ASN A 54 -28.75 -41.40 7.70
C ASN A 54 -28.89 -41.63 6.18
N ASN A 55 -28.64 -40.59 5.37
CA ASN A 55 -28.76 -40.57 3.91
C ASN A 55 -30.15 -40.95 3.38
N THR A 56 -31.21 -40.75 4.18
CA THR A 56 -32.58 -40.82 3.66
C THR A 56 -32.94 -39.51 2.98
N ILE A 57 -33.50 -39.61 1.78
CA ILE A 57 -33.82 -38.52 0.86
C ILE A 57 -35.31 -38.25 0.92
N TYR A 58 -35.67 -36.98 1.09
CA TYR A 58 -37.04 -36.48 1.18
C TYR A 58 -37.24 -35.43 0.10
N VAL A 59 -38.30 -35.59 -0.70
CA VAL A 59 -38.68 -34.65 -1.76
C VAL A 59 -40.19 -34.42 -1.69
N ALA A 60 -40.62 -33.16 -1.69
CA ALA A 60 -42.04 -32.84 -1.87
C ALA A 60 -42.39 -32.86 -3.35
N ASN A 61 -43.43 -33.59 -3.69
CA ASN A 61 -44.02 -33.63 -5.02
C ASN A 61 -45.18 -32.64 -5.07
N GLN A 62 -45.01 -31.59 -5.89
CA GLN A 62 -46.01 -30.54 -6.08
C GLN A 62 -47.23 -30.99 -6.87
N GLU A 63 -47.08 -31.96 -7.78
CA GLU A 63 -48.17 -32.41 -8.67
C GLU A 63 -49.17 -33.30 -7.93
N ASP A 64 -48.68 -34.15 -7.01
CA ASP A 64 -49.50 -35.18 -6.33
C ASP A 64 -49.79 -34.87 -4.85
N SER A 65 -49.34 -33.73 -4.33
CA SER A 65 -49.47 -33.39 -2.90
C SER A 65 -48.92 -34.49 -1.98
N THR A 66 -47.73 -35.02 -2.31
CA THR A 66 -47.07 -36.07 -1.54
C THR A 66 -45.65 -35.71 -1.11
N ILE A 67 -45.16 -36.35 -0.05
CA ILE A 67 -43.73 -36.40 0.29
C ILE A 67 -43.23 -37.79 -0.07
N VAL A 68 -42.26 -37.85 -0.98
CA VAL A 68 -41.64 -39.08 -1.46
C VAL A 68 -40.32 -39.29 -0.71
N ILE A 69 -40.15 -40.48 -0.12
CA ILE A 69 -39.03 -40.80 0.79
C ILE A 69 -38.33 -42.08 0.34
N TRP A 70 -37.01 -42.05 0.22
CA TRP A 70 -36.20 -43.25 -0.07
C TRP A 70 -34.79 -43.18 0.48
N HIS A 71 -34.16 -44.35 0.61
CA HIS A 71 -32.73 -44.44 0.87
C HIS A 71 -31.95 -44.22 -0.42
N GLU A 72 -30.78 -43.62 -0.32
CA GLU A 72 -29.86 -43.36 -1.43
C GLU A 72 -29.58 -44.59 -2.32
N ASP A 73 -29.48 -45.78 -1.73
CA ASP A 73 -29.21 -47.04 -2.44
C ASP A 73 -30.47 -47.67 -3.07
N SER A 74 -31.65 -47.10 -2.83
CA SER A 74 -32.93 -47.62 -3.34
C SER A 74 -33.30 -46.96 -4.66
N VAL A 75 -33.67 -47.79 -5.65
CA VAL A 75 -34.19 -47.33 -6.95
C VAL A 75 -35.65 -46.84 -6.84
N ASN A 76 -36.40 -47.36 -5.86
CA ASN A 76 -37.83 -47.04 -5.67
C ASN A 76 -38.08 -46.29 -4.35
N PRO A 77 -39.14 -45.46 -4.28
CA PRO A 77 -39.64 -44.88 -3.04
C PRO A 77 -39.88 -45.93 -1.96
N THR A 78 -39.31 -45.71 -0.77
CA THR A 78 -39.53 -46.57 0.41
C THR A 78 -40.84 -46.23 1.12
N LYS A 79 -41.26 -44.95 1.06
CA LYS A 79 -42.48 -44.46 1.68
C LYS A 79 -42.99 -43.24 0.91
N ILE A 80 -44.31 -43.16 0.76
CA ILE A 80 -45.01 -41.99 0.21
C ILE A 80 -45.99 -41.53 1.27
N ILE A 81 -45.91 -40.25 1.64
CA ILE A 81 -46.81 -39.63 2.62
C ILE A 81 -47.76 -38.71 1.86
N HIS A 82 -49.06 -38.97 1.98
CA HIS A 82 -50.09 -38.10 1.42
C HIS A 82 -50.50 -37.06 2.46
N GLY A 83 -50.44 -35.79 2.10
CA GLY A 83 -50.96 -34.70 2.92
C GLY A 83 -52.04 -33.91 2.20
N ASN A 84 -52.57 -32.90 2.90
CA ASN A 84 -53.57 -31.98 2.37
C ASN A 84 -52.93 -30.61 2.14
N PHE A 85 -51.96 -30.57 1.24
CA PHE A 85 -51.22 -29.39 0.79
C PHE A 85 -51.35 -29.24 -0.73
N ILE A 86 -51.37 -28.01 -1.25
CA ILE A 86 -51.72 -27.76 -2.66
C ILE A 86 -50.46 -27.84 -3.53
N GLU A 87 -49.43 -27.06 -3.20
CA GLU A 87 -48.17 -26.97 -3.94
C GLU A 87 -47.00 -26.68 -2.97
N PRO A 88 -46.49 -27.69 -2.24
CA PRO A 88 -45.44 -27.49 -1.26
C PRO A 88 -44.11 -27.08 -1.94
N PHE A 89 -43.54 -25.94 -1.52
CA PHE A 89 -42.29 -25.41 -2.06
C PHE A 89 -41.05 -25.87 -1.30
N SER A 90 -41.16 -26.14 -0.01
CA SER A 90 -40.04 -26.42 0.89
C SER A 90 -40.40 -27.45 1.96
N LEU A 91 -39.37 -28.19 2.38
CA LEU A 91 -39.49 -29.11 3.50
C LEU A 91 -38.20 -29.11 4.32
N PHE A 92 -38.30 -29.49 5.59
CA PHE A 92 -37.16 -29.73 6.47
C PHE A 92 -37.46 -30.92 7.39
N VAL A 93 -36.45 -31.76 7.65
CA VAL A 93 -36.62 -32.95 8.50
C VAL A 93 -35.71 -32.82 9.72
N THR A 94 -36.27 -33.04 10.90
CA THR A 94 -35.50 -33.01 12.17
C THR A 94 -34.88 -34.37 12.46
N SER A 95 -33.92 -34.43 13.39
CA SER A 95 -33.22 -35.66 13.79
C SER A 95 -34.14 -36.76 14.31
N ASN A 96 -35.34 -36.40 14.76
CA ASN A 96 -36.36 -37.35 15.23
C ASN A 96 -37.23 -37.91 14.09
N GLY A 97 -36.99 -37.48 12.84
CA GLY A 97 -37.72 -37.91 11.64
C GLY A 97 -39.00 -37.13 11.37
N ASP A 98 -39.36 -36.15 12.21
CA ASP A 98 -40.51 -35.27 11.95
C ASP A 98 -40.22 -34.39 10.72
N VAL A 99 -41.21 -34.33 9.81
CA VAL A 99 -41.12 -33.58 8.55
C VAL A 99 -41.96 -32.31 8.65
N TYR A 100 -41.32 -31.18 8.44
CA TYR A 100 -41.95 -29.86 8.36
C TYR A 100 -42.09 -29.50 6.88
N ILE A 101 -43.29 -29.11 6.47
CA ILE A 101 -43.63 -28.82 5.08
C ILE A 101 -44.59 -27.63 5.02
N ASP A 102 -44.42 -26.76 4.03
CA ASP A 102 -45.40 -25.71 3.75
C ASP A 102 -46.59 -26.28 2.98
N ASP A 103 -47.74 -25.62 3.06
CA ASP A 103 -48.94 -26.10 2.38
C ASP A 103 -49.19 -25.48 0.99
N GLY A 104 -48.28 -24.64 0.51
CA GLY A 104 -48.33 -24.00 -0.80
C GLY A 104 -49.35 -22.85 -0.94
N ASP A 105 -50.10 -22.50 0.11
CA ASP A 105 -51.14 -21.49 0.00
C ASP A 105 -50.56 -20.06 0.08
N TYR A 106 -50.60 -19.35 -1.05
CA TYR A 106 -50.13 -17.98 -1.18
C TYR A 106 -50.96 -16.94 -0.41
N LYS A 107 -52.20 -17.25 0.00
CA LYS A 107 -53.12 -16.32 0.69
C LYS A 107 -53.25 -16.58 2.17
N SER A 108 -53.24 -17.85 2.59
CA SER A 108 -53.39 -18.28 3.99
C SER A 108 -52.46 -19.44 4.35
N GLY A 109 -51.18 -19.29 3.99
CA GLY A 109 -50.15 -20.32 4.17
C GLY A 109 -50.00 -20.81 5.61
N ARG A 110 -49.63 -22.08 5.75
CA ARG A 110 -49.29 -22.68 7.04
C ARG A 110 -48.15 -23.68 6.86
N VAL A 111 -47.34 -23.80 7.90
CA VAL A 111 -46.36 -24.87 8.00
C VAL A 111 -46.98 -26.00 8.82
N GLN A 112 -47.00 -27.19 8.24
CA GLN A 112 -47.45 -28.41 8.90
C GLN A 112 -46.26 -29.26 9.30
N ARG A 113 -46.36 -29.93 10.45
CA ARG A 113 -45.44 -30.97 10.90
C ARG A 113 -46.14 -32.32 10.78
N TRP A 114 -45.61 -33.19 9.95
CA TRP A 114 -45.91 -34.62 10.01
C TRP A 114 -45.02 -35.26 11.06
N SER A 115 -45.63 -35.87 12.09
CA SER A 115 -44.87 -36.57 13.12
C SER A 115 -44.57 -38.00 12.70
N ALA A 116 -43.30 -38.40 12.78
CA ALA A 116 -42.88 -39.77 12.46
C ALA A 116 -43.44 -40.79 13.46
N GLU A 117 -43.62 -40.37 14.72
CA GLU A 117 -44.13 -41.23 15.80
C GLU A 117 -45.63 -41.51 15.65
N THR A 118 -46.43 -40.47 15.39
CA THR A 118 -47.90 -40.58 15.36
C THR A 118 -48.47 -40.73 13.95
N ASN A 119 -47.67 -40.51 12.90
CA ASN A 119 -48.08 -40.52 11.50
C ASN A 119 -49.24 -39.54 11.19
N THR A 120 -49.26 -38.39 11.85
CA THR A 120 -50.31 -37.36 11.69
C THR A 120 -49.71 -35.98 11.40
N PHE A 121 -50.45 -35.16 10.65
CA PHE A 121 -50.13 -33.76 10.41
C PHE A 121 -50.71 -32.86 11.49
N VAL A 122 -49.90 -31.89 11.95
CA VAL A 122 -50.33 -30.82 12.86
C VAL A 122 -49.80 -29.50 12.34
N THR A 123 -50.65 -28.46 12.30
CA THR A 123 -50.18 -27.10 11.98
C THR A 123 -49.26 -26.59 13.08
N VAL A 124 -48.07 -26.10 12.72
CA VAL A 124 -47.04 -25.61 13.66
C VAL A 124 -46.63 -24.17 13.40
N MET A 125 -47.13 -23.52 12.35
CA MET A 125 -46.96 -22.08 12.12
C MET A 125 -48.05 -21.61 11.15
N ASN A 126 -48.71 -20.49 11.46
CA ASN A 126 -49.58 -19.80 10.51
C ASN A 126 -48.77 -18.65 9.88
N VAL A 127 -48.80 -18.53 8.56
CA VAL A 127 -48.11 -17.48 7.81
C VAL A 127 -49.07 -16.85 6.80
N ASN A 128 -48.70 -15.70 6.23
CA ASN A 128 -49.57 -14.98 5.29
C ASN A 128 -49.12 -15.16 3.82
N SER A 129 -48.29 -16.15 3.53
CA SER A 129 -47.75 -16.50 2.20
C SER A 129 -47.07 -17.88 2.26
N SER A 130 -46.84 -18.51 1.11
CA SER A 130 -46.09 -19.77 1.00
C SER A 130 -44.65 -19.62 1.51
N CYS A 131 -44.13 -20.64 2.19
CA CYS A 131 -42.73 -20.67 2.62
C CYS A 131 -41.86 -21.32 1.53
N TRP A 132 -40.91 -20.58 0.97
CA TRP A 132 -40.03 -21.12 -0.10
C TRP A 132 -38.73 -21.72 0.44
N GLY A 133 -38.43 -21.47 1.71
CA GLY A 133 -37.36 -22.06 2.47
C GLY A 133 -37.81 -22.27 3.92
N LEU A 134 -37.66 -23.51 4.39
CA LEU A 134 -37.91 -23.90 5.77
C LEU A 134 -36.62 -24.40 6.40
N PHE A 135 -36.40 -24.02 7.66
CA PHE A 135 -35.28 -24.51 8.44
C PHE A 135 -35.65 -24.61 9.91
N VAL A 136 -35.23 -25.67 10.59
CA VAL A 136 -35.34 -25.79 12.06
C VAL A 136 -33.95 -25.80 12.65
N ASP A 137 -33.64 -24.79 13.47
CA ASP A 137 -32.33 -24.67 14.11
C ASP A 137 -32.17 -25.58 15.34
N ILE A 138 -30.95 -25.65 15.87
CA ILE A 138 -30.60 -26.45 17.05
C ILE A 138 -31.32 -26.00 18.34
N SER A 139 -31.96 -24.84 18.34
CA SER A 139 -32.74 -24.31 19.46
C SER A 139 -34.24 -24.65 19.36
N ASN A 140 -34.64 -25.45 18.38
CA ASN A 140 -36.04 -25.73 18.00
C ASN A 140 -36.80 -24.47 17.56
N THR A 141 -36.15 -23.56 16.86
CA THR A 141 -36.81 -22.43 16.20
C THR A 141 -37.02 -22.76 14.71
N LEU A 142 -38.27 -22.64 14.25
CA LEU A 142 -38.67 -22.83 12.86
C LEU A 142 -38.59 -21.48 12.13
N TYR A 143 -37.95 -21.46 10.96
CA TYR A 143 -37.82 -20.31 10.07
C TYR A 143 -38.58 -20.58 8.77
N CYS A 144 -39.17 -19.53 8.22
CA CYS A 144 -39.89 -19.53 6.95
C CYS A 144 -39.54 -18.27 6.15
N SER A 145 -39.00 -18.43 4.95
CA SER A 145 -38.84 -17.34 3.99
C SER A 145 -40.11 -17.11 3.18
N MET A 146 -40.58 -15.86 3.12
CA MET A 146 -41.80 -15.47 2.42
C MET A 146 -41.45 -14.52 1.27
N PRO A 147 -41.31 -15.02 0.03
CA PRO A 147 -40.83 -14.23 -1.09
C PRO A 147 -41.75 -13.05 -1.41
N ASP A 148 -43.07 -13.26 -1.40
CA ASP A 148 -44.05 -12.22 -1.75
C ASP A 148 -44.15 -11.11 -0.70
N HIS A 149 -43.60 -11.35 0.49
CA HIS A 149 -43.55 -10.40 1.59
C HIS A 149 -42.14 -9.91 1.89
N HIS A 150 -41.12 -10.23 1.07
CA HIS A 150 -39.79 -9.63 1.21
C HIS A 150 -39.16 -9.80 2.62
N GLN A 151 -39.44 -10.91 3.30
CA GLN A 151 -38.98 -11.14 4.67
C GLN A 151 -38.87 -12.63 5.03
N VAL A 152 -38.11 -12.91 6.08
CA VAL A 152 -38.02 -14.22 6.74
C VAL A 152 -38.60 -14.10 8.14
N VAL A 153 -39.52 -14.98 8.51
CA VAL A 153 -40.13 -15.04 9.84
C VAL A 153 -39.68 -16.29 10.59
N LYS A 154 -39.68 -16.22 11.91
CA LYS A 154 -39.32 -17.33 12.79
C LYS A 154 -40.27 -17.48 13.96
N ARG A 155 -40.38 -18.71 14.47
CA ARG A 155 -41.15 -19.06 15.66
C ARG A 155 -40.45 -20.15 16.47
N SER A 156 -40.39 -19.97 17.78
CA SER A 156 -39.98 -21.02 18.72
C SER A 156 -41.03 -22.13 18.74
N LEU A 157 -40.65 -23.36 18.47
CA LEU A 157 -41.55 -24.52 18.55
C LEU A 157 -41.89 -24.90 20.00
N ASN A 158 -41.18 -24.32 20.98
CA ASN A 158 -41.50 -24.46 22.40
C ASN A 158 -42.64 -23.52 22.85
N ASP A 159 -43.04 -22.54 22.02
CA ASP A 159 -44.10 -21.60 22.35
C ASP A 159 -45.48 -22.21 22.07
N SER A 160 -46.34 -22.23 23.09
CA SER A 160 -47.72 -22.73 22.97
C SER A 160 -48.65 -21.82 22.17
N VAL A 161 -48.26 -20.58 21.87
CA VAL A 161 -49.07 -19.59 21.15
C VAL A 161 -48.81 -19.67 19.64
N MET A 162 -49.84 -19.97 18.84
CA MET A 162 -49.71 -20.18 17.39
C MET A 162 -49.37 -18.93 16.56
N ASN A 163 -49.72 -17.73 17.03
CA ASN A 163 -49.57 -16.48 16.28
C ASN A 163 -48.41 -15.60 16.79
N SER A 164 -47.36 -16.20 17.36
CA SER A 164 -46.22 -15.48 17.94
C SER A 164 -45.02 -15.26 16.98
N ASN A 165 -45.25 -15.34 15.66
CA ASN A 165 -44.19 -15.21 14.66
C ASN A 165 -43.45 -13.87 14.80
N ARG A 166 -42.13 -13.92 14.75
CA ARG A 166 -41.26 -12.75 14.76
C ARG A 166 -40.52 -12.63 13.44
N ILE A 167 -40.19 -11.41 13.05
CA ILE A 167 -39.31 -11.18 11.90
C ILE A 167 -37.90 -11.64 12.27
N ALA A 168 -37.30 -12.46 11.41
CA ALA A 168 -35.92 -12.89 11.49
C ALA A 168 -35.02 -12.01 10.62
N ALA A 169 -35.47 -11.66 9.41
CA ALA A 169 -34.75 -10.82 8.45
C ALA A 169 -35.73 -10.15 7.47
N GLY A 170 -35.34 -9.01 6.91
CA GLY A 170 -36.16 -8.23 5.98
C GLY A 170 -37.18 -7.32 6.66
N THR A 171 -37.55 -6.22 6.00
CA THR A 171 -38.50 -5.22 6.53
C THR A 171 -39.90 -5.33 5.93
N GLY A 172 -40.14 -6.29 5.05
CA GLY A 172 -41.40 -6.39 4.30
C GLY A 172 -41.41 -5.59 3.00
N ILE A 173 -40.34 -4.85 2.71
CA ILE A 173 -40.21 -3.97 1.55
C ILE A 173 -39.02 -4.43 0.70
N ASN A 174 -39.24 -4.52 -0.62
CA ASN A 174 -38.18 -4.79 -1.58
C ASN A 174 -37.16 -3.64 -1.62
N GLY A 175 -35.88 -3.96 -1.54
CA GLY A 175 -34.80 -2.98 -1.70
C GLY A 175 -33.43 -3.57 -1.39
N LEU A 176 -32.39 -2.76 -1.66
CA LEU A 176 -30.98 -3.16 -1.54
C LEU A 176 -30.34 -2.82 -0.19
N ALA A 177 -31.03 -2.10 0.70
CA ALA A 177 -30.49 -1.79 2.02
C ALA A 177 -30.13 -3.09 2.80
N SER A 178 -29.19 -3.01 3.73
CA SER A 178 -28.71 -4.18 4.50
C SER A 178 -29.81 -4.87 5.30
N ASN A 179 -30.91 -4.20 5.63
CA ASN A 179 -32.06 -4.79 6.31
C ASN A 179 -33.24 -5.10 5.38
N GLN A 180 -33.10 -4.90 4.07
CA GLN A 180 -34.12 -5.15 3.05
C GLN A 180 -33.79 -6.41 2.25
N LEU A 181 -34.83 -7.11 1.80
CA LEU A 181 -34.74 -8.32 1.00
C LEU A 181 -35.69 -8.22 -0.20
N GLY A 182 -35.30 -8.79 -1.33
CA GLY A 182 -36.03 -8.93 -2.57
C GLY A 182 -36.35 -10.40 -2.84
N ARG A 183 -37.59 -10.82 -2.54
CA ARG A 183 -38.07 -12.21 -2.73
C ARG A 183 -37.11 -13.27 -2.17
N PRO A 184 -36.91 -13.32 -0.83
CA PRO A 184 -36.00 -14.29 -0.23
C PRO A 184 -36.48 -15.74 -0.49
N PHE A 185 -35.62 -16.56 -1.09
CA PHE A 185 -35.90 -17.97 -1.41
C PHE A 185 -35.30 -18.89 -0.36
N GLY A 186 -34.14 -19.49 -0.61
CA GLY A 186 -33.48 -20.43 0.30
C GLY A 186 -32.94 -19.76 1.55
N ILE A 187 -32.97 -20.49 2.66
CA ILE A 187 -32.41 -20.07 3.94
C ILE A 187 -31.58 -21.19 4.57
N PHE A 188 -30.55 -20.82 5.32
CA PHE A 188 -29.76 -21.74 6.13
C PHE A 188 -29.42 -21.09 7.46
N VAL A 189 -29.53 -21.83 8.57
CA VAL A 189 -29.15 -21.34 9.90
C VAL A 189 -28.01 -22.19 10.44
N ASP A 190 -26.87 -21.55 10.74
CA ASP A 190 -25.69 -22.25 11.24
C ASP A 190 -25.77 -22.56 12.74
N VAL A 191 -24.77 -23.25 13.27
CA VAL A 191 -24.70 -23.62 14.70
C VAL A 191 -24.56 -22.43 15.66
N ASN A 192 -24.17 -21.25 15.15
CA ASN A 192 -24.13 -20.01 15.92
C ASN A 192 -25.48 -19.27 15.90
N LEU A 193 -26.50 -19.84 15.23
CA LEU A 193 -27.80 -19.23 14.96
C LEU A 193 -27.73 -18.04 13.99
N ASP A 194 -26.68 -17.98 13.16
CA ASP A 194 -26.57 -16.99 12.10
C ASP A 194 -27.40 -17.43 10.89
N LEU A 195 -28.20 -16.51 10.34
CA LEU A 195 -29.16 -16.77 9.26
C LEU A 195 -28.60 -16.29 7.91
N TYR A 196 -28.46 -17.21 6.97
CA TYR A 196 -28.11 -16.95 5.58
C TYR A 196 -29.37 -16.94 4.73
N VAL A 197 -29.55 -15.92 3.90
CA VAL A 197 -30.75 -15.72 3.06
C VAL A 197 -30.35 -15.51 1.61
N ALA A 198 -30.94 -16.30 0.71
CA ALA A 198 -30.80 -16.15 -0.74
C ALA A 198 -31.78 -15.08 -1.20
N ASP A 199 -31.23 -13.90 -1.51
CA ASP A 199 -31.96 -12.68 -1.81
C ASP A 199 -32.13 -12.57 -3.34
N CYS A 200 -33.07 -13.35 -3.89
CA CYS A 200 -33.18 -13.62 -5.33
C CYS A 200 -33.24 -12.34 -6.19
N VAL A 201 -34.15 -11.41 -5.92
CA VAL A 201 -34.33 -10.22 -6.78
C VAL A 201 -33.15 -9.25 -6.68
N ASN A 202 -32.37 -9.34 -5.60
CA ASN A 202 -31.19 -8.50 -5.39
C ASN A 202 -29.88 -9.23 -5.76
N ASP A 203 -29.96 -10.42 -6.35
CA ASP A 203 -28.80 -11.17 -6.87
C ASP A 203 -27.66 -11.34 -5.84
N ARG A 204 -28.02 -11.62 -4.58
CA ARG A 204 -27.06 -11.70 -3.47
C ARG A 204 -27.43 -12.73 -2.40
N VAL A 205 -26.47 -13.04 -1.56
CA VAL A 205 -26.68 -13.79 -0.30
C VAL A 205 -26.36 -12.88 0.88
N GLN A 206 -27.31 -12.75 1.80
CA GLN A 206 -27.16 -11.95 3.01
C GLN A 206 -27.03 -12.81 4.26
N LEU A 207 -26.09 -12.42 5.13
CA LEU A 207 -25.85 -13.02 6.44
C LEU A 207 -26.38 -12.09 7.54
N PHE A 208 -27.36 -12.56 8.30
CA PHE A 208 -27.87 -11.91 9.50
C PHE A 208 -27.31 -12.61 10.72
N GLN A 209 -26.42 -11.95 11.44
CA GLN A 209 -25.85 -12.49 12.68
C GLN A 209 -26.94 -12.63 13.75
N SER A 210 -26.82 -13.64 14.61
CA SER A 210 -27.86 -13.92 15.62
C SER A 210 -28.24 -12.68 16.45
N GLY A 211 -29.48 -12.22 16.28
CA GLY A 211 -30.06 -11.08 17.01
C GLY A 211 -30.00 -9.74 16.27
N GLU A 212 -29.24 -9.66 15.18
CA GLU A 212 -29.13 -8.48 14.33
C GLU A 212 -30.22 -8.48 13.24
N LEU A 213 -30.71 -7.29 12.87
CA LEU A 213 -31.71 -7.10 11.81
C LEU A 213 -31.11 -6.55 10.51
N SER A 214 -29.83 -6.18 10.52
CA SER A 214 -29.07 -5.76 9.36
C SER A 214 -28.15 -6.89 8.90
N GLY A 215 -28.20 -7.21 7.61
CA GLY A 215 -27.41 -8.24 6.97
C GLY A 215 -26.08 -7.74 6.43
N ILE A 216 -25.13 -8.66 6.31
CA ILE A 216 -23.86 -8.50 5.62
C ILE A 216 -23.94 -9.27 4.31
N THR A 217 -23.67 -8.62 3.18
CA THR A 217 -23.61 -9.30 1.90
C THR A 217 -22.36 -10.19 1.80
N VAL A 218 -22.56 -11.51 1.74
CA VAL A 218 -21.47 -12.50 1.70
C VAL A 218 -21.18 -13.04 0.29
N ALA A 219 -22.12 -12.91 -0.64
CA ALA A 219 -21.94 -13.26 -2.05
C ALA A 219 -22.86 -12.42 -2.95
N GLY A 220 -22.46 -12.16 -4.20
CA GLY A 220 -23.25 -11.40 -5.18
C GLY A 220 -23.12 -9.88 -5.07
N ILE A 221 -24.14 -9.16 -5.54
CA ILE A 221 -24.16 -7.68 -5.63
C ILE A 221 -24.05 -7.03 -4.25
N GLU A 222 -23.23 -5.96 -4.12
CA GLU A 222 -22.87 -5.26 -2.88
C GLU A 222 -21.95 -6.01 -1.91
N SER A 223 -21.35 -7.13 -2.32
CA SER A 223 -20.26 -7.74 -1.55
C SER A 223 -19.03 -6.82 -1.54
N LEU A 224 -18.32 -6.74 -0.40
CA LEU A 224 -17.10 -5.94 -0.25
C LEU A 224 -15.98 -6.37 -1.21
N ASN A 225 -15.89 -7.67 -1.51
CA ASN A 225 -14.93 -8.27 -2.43
C ASN A 225 -15.65 -9.23 -3.38
N PRO A 226 -16.31 -8.72 -4.44
CA PRO A 226 -17.13 -9.56 -5.31
C PRO A 226 -16.23 -10.53 -6.10
N THR A 227 -16.42 -11.84 -5.87
CA THR A 227 -15.72 -12.92 -6.60
C THR A 227 -16.65 -13.70 -7.52
N ILE A 228 -17.95 -13.42 -7.46
CA ILE A 228 -18.99 -14.06 -8.28
C ILE A 228 -20.16 -13.09 -8.48
N THR A 229 -20.76 -13.16 -9.65
CA THR A 229 -22.08 -12.60 -9.95
C THR A 229 -23.11 -13.71 -9.82
N LEU A 230 -24.22 -13.44 -9.14
CA LEU A 230 -25.33 -14.38 -9.03
C LEU A 230 -26.50 -13.86 -9.86
N ASP A 231 -27.42 -14.74 -10.24
CA ASP A 231 -28.71 -14.40 -10.85
C ASP A 231 -29.81 -15.20 -10.15
N CYS A 232 -30.56 -14.51 -9.28
CA CYS A 232 -31.59 -15.09 -8.42
C CYS A 232 -31.13 -16.34 -7.64
N PRO A 233 -30.21 -16.21 -6.68
CA PRO A 233 -29.81 -17.36 -5.86
C PRO A 233 -31.02 -17.96 -5.12
N SER A 234 -31.14 -19.29 -5.15
CA SER A 234 -32.34 -20.01 -4.68
C SER A 234 -32.10 -20.95 -3.51
N GLY A 235 -30.92 -21.57 -3.40
CA GLY A 235 -30.57 -22.52 -2.36
C GLY A 235 -29.20 -22.21 -1.75
N ILE A 236 -29.06 -22.41 -0.43
CA ILE A 236 -27.83 -22.14 0.31
C ILE A 236 -27.59 -23.25 1.33
N ILE A 237 -26.34 -23.74 1.41
CA ILE A 237 -25.88 -24.60 2.51
C ILE A 237 -24.43 -24.27 2.86
N LEU A 238 -24.04 -24.57 4.10
CA LEU A 238 -22.66 -24.50 4.56
C LEU A 238 -22.11 -25.91 4.80
N ASP A 239 -20.81 -26.10 4.56
CA ASP A 239 -20.08 -27.26 5.06
C ASP A 239 -19.61 -27.03 6.51
N ALA A 240 -18.89 -28.01 7.10
CA ALA A 240 -18.45 -27.93 8.50
C ALA A 240 -17.39 -26.85 8.75
N GLU A 241 -16.66 -26.43 7.71
CA GLU A 241 -15.65 -25.36 7.75
C GLU A 241 -16.23 -23.99 7.35
N LYS A 242 -17.54 -23.91 7.14
CA LYS A 242 -18.30 -22.72 6.71
C LYS A 242 -18.01 -22.25 5.29
N TYR A 243 -17.58 -23.16 4.39
CA TYR A 243 -17.64 -22.90 2.96
C TYR A 243 -19.10 -22.91 2.49
N LEU A 244 -19.46 -21.93 1.67
CA LEU A 244 -20.81 -21.62 1.23
C LEU A 244 -21.07 -22.22 -0.14
N PHE A 245 -22.14 -22.99 -0.28
CA PHE A 245 -22.59 -23.56 -1.53
C PHE A 245 -23.93 -22.95 -1.89
N ILE A 246 -24.02 -22.38 -3.10
CA ILE A 246 -25.16 -21.61 -3.57
C ILE A 246 -25.69 -22.23 -4.85
N VAL A 247 -27.01 -22.36 -4.93
CA VAL A 247 -27.72 -22.64 -6.17
C VAL A 247 -28.00 -21.32 -6.89
N ASP A 248 -27.39 -21.16 -8.06
CA ASP A 248 -27.49 -19.98 -8.90
C ASP A 248 -28.56 -20.24 -9.97
N HIS A 249 -29.80 -19.84 -9.70
CA HIS A 249 -30.99 -20.39 -10.34
C HIS A 249 -31.05 -20.06 -11.83
N TYR A 250 -30.90 -18.78 -12.20
CA TYR A 250 -31.01 -18.34 -13.59
C TYR A 250 -29.67 -18.37 -14.34
N ASP A 251 -28.57 -18.61 -13.63
CA ASP A 251 -27.25 -18.95 -14.20
C ASP A 251 -27.03 -20.48 -14.36
N TYR A 252 -28.06 -21.29 -14.04
CA TYR A 252 -28.11 -22.74 -14.31
C TYR A 252 -26.99 -23.56 -13.67
N ARG A 253 -26.48 -23.15 -12.51
CA ARG A 253 -25.27 -23.75 -11.91
C ARG A 253 -25.32 -23.83 -10.40
N ILE A 254 -24.38 -24.61 -9.85
CA ILE A 254 -24.05 -24.63 -8.43
C ILE A 254 -22.67 -24.02 -8.27
N VAL A 255 -22.54 -23.07 -7.34
CA VAL A 255 -21.26 -22.43 -7.01
C VAL A 255 -20.88 -22.72 -5.56
N GLY A 256 -19.58 -22.79 -5.26
CA GLY A 256 -19.07 -22.99 -3.91
C GLY A 256 -17.95 -22.01 -3.58
N SER A 257 -17.89 -21.54 -2.35
CA SER A 257 -16.80 -20.69 -1.87
C SER A 257 -15.55 -21.51 -1.58
N GLY A 258 -14.39 -20.86 -1.73
CA GLY A 258 -13.07 -21.40 -1.45
C GLY A 258 -12.11 -20.30 -0.98
N LEU A 259 -10.81 -20.62 -0.86
CA LEU A 259 -9.79 -19.70 -0.32
C LEU A 259 -9.67 -18.36 -1.07
N ASN A 260 -10.07 -18.31 -2.35
CA ASN A 260 -9.90 -17.13 -3.20
C ASN A 260 -11.22 -16.69 -3.89
N GLY A 261 -12.37 -17.04 -3.31
CA GLY A 261 -13.69 -16.65 -3.82
C GLY A 261 -14.59 -17.83 -4.19
N PHE A 262 -15.67 -17.54 -4.91
CA PHE A 262 -16.59 -18.58 -5.40
C PHE A 262 -16.15 -19.13 -6.75
N ARG A 263 -16.42 -20.42 -6.98
CA ARG A 263 -16.23 -21.08 -8.27
C ARG A 263 -17.45 -21.91 -8.65
N CYS A 264 -17.66 -22.11 -9.94
CA CYS A 264 -18.66 -23.04 -10.41
C CYS A 264 -18.22 -24.49 -10.16
N LEU A 265 -19.13 -25.29 -9.60
CA LEU A 265 -18.91 -26.71 -9.28
C LEU A 265 -19.64 -27.63 -10.27
N VAL A 266 -20.88 -27.29 -10.62
CA VAL A 266 -21.77 -28.09 -11.45
C VAL A 266 -22.60 -27.17 -12.35
N GLY A 267 -22.90 -27.59 -13.59
CA GLY A 267 -23.74 -26.81 -14.51
C GLY A 267 -23.03 -25.66 -15.22
N CYS A 268 -21.69 -25.64 -15.20
CA CYS A 268 -20.87 -24.52 -15.68
C CYS A 268 -20.92 -24.27 -17.20
N TYR A 269 -21.55 -25.17 -17.95
CA TYR A 269 -21.74 -25.06 -19.40
C TYR A 269 -23.08 -24.44 -19.79
N GLY A 270 -23.81 -23.87 -18.82
CA GLY A 270 -25.12 -23.25 -19.01
C GLY A 270 -26.28 -24.24 -19.04
N MET A 271 -27.46 -23.70 -19.38
CA MET A 271 -28.73 -24.44 -19.44
C MET A 271 -28.64 -25.70 -20.32
N GLY A 272 -29.16 -26.82 -19.83
CA GLY A 272 -29.39 -27.99 -20.67
C GLY A 272 -29.87 -29.22 -19.92
N TYR A 273 -30.03 -30.33 -20.66
CA TYR A 273 -30.60 -31.60 -20.16
C TYR A 273 -29.55 -32.72 -19.98
N GLN A 274 -28.31 -32.49 -20.42
CA GLN A 274 -27.23 -33.46 -20.29
C GLN A 274 -26.87 -33.71 -18.82
N SER A 275 -26.15 -34.80 -18.52
CA SER A 275 -25.76 -35.15 -17.14
C SER A 275 -24.87 -34.10 -16.47
N ASN A 276 -24.13 -33.32 -17.25
CA ASN A 276 -23.25 -32.25 -16.79
C ASN A 276 -23.90 -30.85 -16.84
N GLN A 277 -25.19 -30.76 -17.21
CA GLN A 277 -25.94 -29.52 -17.34
C GLN A 277 -27.14 -29.52 -16.39
N LEU A 278 -27.61 -28.33 -16.02
CA LEU A 278 -28.80 -28.11 -15.20
C LEU A 278 -29.74 -27.13 -15.91
N ASP A 279 -31.02 -27.14 -15.55
CA ASP A 279 -32.02 -26.16 -15.96
C ASP A 279 -32.79 -25.69 -14.72
N LYS A 280 -32.60 -24.42 -14.37
CA LYS A 280 -33.21 -23.75 -13.20
C LYS A 280 -33.07 -24.56 -11.92
N PRO A 281 -31.86 -24.94 -11.49
CA PRO A 281 -31.70 -25.67 -10.24
C PRO A 281 -32.24 -24.85 -9.07
N PHE A 282 -32.82 -25.50 -8.04
CA PHE A 282 -33.51 -24.77 -6.96
C PHE A 282 -32.95 -25.02 -5.56
N SER A 283 -32.63 -26.28 -5.22
CA SER A 283 -32.17 -26.68 -3.90
C SER A 283 -31.05 -27.70 -4.00
N LEU A 284 -30.19 -27.73 -2.97
CA LEU A 284 -29.07 -28.65 -2.89
C LEU A 284 -28.94 -29.21 -1.46
N SER A 285 -28.44 -30.44 -1.34
CA SER A 285 -28.15 -31.09 -0.06
C SER A 285 -26.99 -32.08 -0.19
N PHE A 286 -26.33 -32.41 0.91
CA PHE A 286 -25.23 -33.37 0.94
C PHE A 286 -25.60 -34.66 1.67
N ASP A 287 -25.00 -35.77 1.27
CA ASP A 287 -24.97 -36.97 2.11
C ASP A 287 -23.79 -36.95 3.09
N HIS A 288 -23.69 -37.99 3.95
CA HIS A 288 -22.59 -38.14 4.89
C HIS A 288 -21.19 -38.26 4.22
N SER A 289 -21.13 -38.74 2.97
CA SER A 289 -19.88 -38.91 2.21
C SER A 289 -19.47 -37.65 1.45
N GLY A 290 -20.30 -36.61 1.48
CA GLY A 290 -20.08 -35.36 0.74
C GLY A 290 -20.52 -35.40 -0.72
N ASN A 291 -21.30 -36.38 -1.16
CA ASN A 291 -21.93 -36.34 -2.49
C ASN A 291 -23.03 -35.28 -2.50
N MET A 292 -23.16 -34.58 -3.63
CA MET A 292 -24.09 -33.46 -3.79
C MET A 292 -25.36 -33.93 -4.49
N PHE A 293 -26.51 -33.59 -3.93
CA PHE A 293 -27.83 -33.81 -4.51
C PHE A 293 -28.45 -32.47 -4.88
N VAL A 294 -28.98 -32.34 -6.09
CA VAL A 294 -29.50 -31.08 -6.63
C VAL A 294 -30.88 -31.32 -7.23
N THR A 295 -31.84 -30.43 -6.93
CA THR A 295 -33.11 -30.37 -7.66
C THR A 295 -32.91 -29.61 -8.97
N ASP A 296 -33.04 -30.32 -10.08
CA ASP A 296 -32.92 -29.77 -11.44
C ASP A 296 -34.34 -29.49 -11.95
N GLN A 297 -34.91 -28.36 -11.48
CA GLN A 297 -36.34 -28.07 -11.52
C GLN A 297 -36.90 -28.05 -12.95
N GLY A 298 -36.21 -27.39 -13.88
CA GLY A 298 -36.64 -27.27 -15.28
C GLY A 298 -36.64 -28.61 -16.01
N ASN A 299 -35.69 -29.48 -15.66
CA ASN A 299 -35.60 -30.84 -16.19
C ASN A 299 -36.47 -31.88 -15.45
N ASN A 300 -37.16 -31.49 -14.36
CA ASN A 300 -38.00 -32.38 -13.54
C ASN A 300 -37.25 -33.62 -13.02
N ARG A 301 -36.04 -33.42 -12.48
CA ARG A 301 -35.20 -34.52 -11.95
C ARG A 301 -34.42 -34.12 -10.71
N ILE A 302 -33.95 -35.13 -9.96
CA ILE A 302 -32.92 -34.99 -8.93
C ILE A 302 -31.62 -35.57 -9.47
N GLN A 303 -30.55 -34.77 -9.44
CA GLN A 303 -29.21 -35.21 -9.84
C GLN A 303 -28.31 -35.42 -8.62
N LYS A 304 -27.51 -36.49 -8.66
CA LYS A 304 -26.49 -36.83 -7.68
C LYS A 304 -25.10 -36.72 -8.32
N PHE A 305 -24.21 -35.96 -7.69
CA PHE A 305 -22.81 -35.82 -8.09
C PHE A 305 -21.91 -36.45 -7.02
N LEU A 306 -20.99 -37.31 -7.45
CA LEU A 306 -20.07 -38.06 -6.60
C LEU A 306 -18.80 -37.27 -6.30
N LEU A 307 -18.40 -37.21 -5.04
CA LEU A 307 -17.14 -36.59 -4.62
C LEU A 307 -15.96 -37.45 -5.11
N MET A 308 -15.09 -36.92 -5.98
CA MET A 308 -14.03 -37.71 -6.65
C MET A 308 -12.69 -37.71 -5.91
N LYS A 309 -12.35 -36.61 -5.24
CA LYS A 309 -11.10 -36.46 -4.48
C LYS A 309 -11.26 -35.30 -3.49
N ASP A 310 -11.29 -35.62 -2.21
CA ASP A 310 -11.25 -34.62 -1.13
C ASP A 310 -9.87 -34.59 -0.46
N SER A 311 -8.81 -34.65 -1.28
CA SER A 311 -7.44 -34.58 -0.80
C SER A 311 -6.73 -33.39 -1.46
N PHE A 312 -6.61 -32.30 -0.70
CA PHE A 312 -5.67 -31.23 -1.00
C PHE A 312 -4.25 -31.72 -0.65
N ALA A 313 -3.56 -32.33 -1.61
CA ALA A 313 -2.17 -32.71 -1.45
C ALA A 313 -1.33 -32.04 -2.54
N LEU A 314 -0.68 -30.93 -2.17
CA LEU A 314 0.36 -30.35 -3.01
C LEU A 314 1.45 -31.39 -3.27
N SER A 315 2.05 -31.35 -4.46
CA SER A 315 3.14 -32.26 -4.81
C SER A 315 4.52 -31.70 -4.41
N TYR A 316 4.57 -30.43 -4.01
CA TYR A 316 5.76 -29.66 -3.71
C TYR A 316 5.66 -28.99 -2.34
N ASN A 317 6.80 -28.66 -1.74
CA ASN A 317 6.80 -27.84 -0.53
C ASN A 317 6.48 -26.39 -0.85
N GLN A 318 5.45 -25.88 -0.19
CA GLN A 318 5.07 -24.47 -0.23
C GLN A 318 5.07 -23.95 1.22
N PRO A 319 6.23 -23.64 1.80
CA PRO A 319 6.32 -23.17 3.18
C PRO A 319 5.56 -21.85 3.35
N LYS A 320 4.96 -21.63 4.52
CA LYS A 320 4.33 -20.35 4.86
C LYS A 320 5.38 -19.39 5.43
N LEU A 321 5.99 -18.57 4.57
CA LEU A 321 7.09 -17.69 4.95
C LEU A 321 6.57 -16.31 5.38
N CYS A 322 7.33 -15.63 6.24
CA CYS A 322 7.00 -14.25 6.62
C CYS A 322 7.34 -13.28 5.48
N SER A 323 6.65 -12.13 5.46
CA SER A 323 6.99 -10.99 4.58
C SER A 323 8.46 -10.53 4.67
N ALA A 324 9.13 -10.84 5.78
CA ALA A 324 10.54 -10.58 6.05
C ALA A 324 11.33 -11.88 6.25
N ALA A 325 11.03 -12.96 5.51
CA ALA A 325 11.82 -14.20 5.56
C ALA A 325 13.22 -13.97 4.98
N PHE A 326 14.28 -14.41 5.68
CA PHE A 326 15.66 -14.26 5.24
C PHE A 326 16.35 -15.62 5.16
N TRP A 327 17.34 -15.71 4.28
CA TRP A 327 18.23 -16.85 4.15
C TRP A 327 19.66 -16.40 4.46
N TYR A 328 20.49 -17.31 4.94
CA TYR A 328 21.92 -17.05 4.98
C TYR A 328 22.44 -16.74 3.58
N SER A 329 23.33 -15.76 3.47
CA SER A 329 23.96 -15.42 2.19
C SER A 329 24.85 -16.55 1.69
N ASP A 330 25.48 -17.31 2.59
CA ASP A 330 26.31 -18.46 2.24
C ASP A 330 25.48 -19.72 2.01
N GLY A 331 25.57 -20.25 0.79
CA GLY A 331 24.97 -21.52 0.40
C GLY A 331 25.88 -22.71 0.69
N ILE A 332 25.26 -23.83 1.04
CA ILE A 332 25.89 -25.15 1.20
C ILE A 332 25.76 -25.89 -0.12
N THR A 333 26.87 -26.34 -0.70
CA THR A 333 26.85 -27.15 -1.93
C THR A 333 26.41 -28.57 -1.59
N LEU A 334 25.20 -28.95 -2.01
CA LEU A 334 24.67 -30.31 -1.82
C LEU A 334 25.23 -31.28 -2.86
N ALA A 335 25.34 -30.83 -4.10
CA ALA A 335 25.87 -31.62 -5.21
C ALA A 335 26.71 -30.71 -6.10
N ASN A 336 27.88 -31.19 -6.47
CA ASN A 336 28.82 -30.49 -7.33
C ASN A 336 28.78 -31.05 -8.77
N GLN A 337 29.65 -30.51 -9.62
CA GLN A 337 29.68 -30.86 -11.03
C GLN A 337 29.91 -32.36 -11.29
N SER A 338 30.67 -33.05 -10.42
CA SER A 338 30.87 -34.50 -10.58
C SER A 338 29.62 -35.34 -10.34
N ILE A 339 28.61 -34.79 -9.66
CA ILE A 339 27.37 -35.49 -9.34
C ILE A 339 26.25 -35.07 -10.32
N VAL A 340 26.03 -33.77 -10.49
CA VAL A 340 24.90 -33.23 -11.30
C VAL A 340 25.27 -32.85 -12.73
N GLY A 341 26.54 -33.00 -13.11
CA GLY A 341 27.06 -32.57 -14.43
C GLY A 341 27.28 -31.06 -14.53
N ARG A 342 27.71 -30.61 -15.71
CA ARG A 342 28.08 -29.20 -15.98
C ARG A 342 26.92 -28.21 -15.94
N THR A 343 25.70 -28.65 -16.25
CA THR A 343 24.57 -27.77 -16.52
C THR A 343 23.25 -28.29 -15.93
N PRO A 344 23.11 -28.35 -14.59
CA PRO A 344 21.84 -28.71 -13.97
C PRO A 344 20.77 -27.65 -14.27
N ARG A 345 19.71 -28.03 -14.98
CA ARG A 345 18.67 -27.10 -15.45
C ARG A 345 17.46 -26.99 -14.53
N ALA A 346 16.98 -28.12 -14.01
CA ALA A 346 15.76 -28.16 -13.19
C ALA A 346 16.00 -28.88 -11.87
N ILE A 347 15.34 -28.39 -10.83
CA ILE A 347 15.26 -29.00 -9.51
C ILE A 347 13.79 -29.02 -9.06
N PHE A 348 13.39 -30.12 -8.43
CA PHE A 348 12.09 -30.24 -7.77
C PHE A 348 12.27 -30.90 -6.42
N VAL A 349 11.56 -30.41 -5.40
CA VAL A 349 11.52 -31.02 -4.08
C VAL A 349 10.08 -31.30 -3.71
N ASN A 350 9.75 -32.57 -3.49
CA ASN A 350 8.40 -32.98 -3.14
C ASN A 350 8.10 -32.77 -1.64
N THR A 351 6.85 -32.99 -1.24
CA THR A 351 6.39 -32.86 0.15
C THR A 351 7.07 -33.80 1.15
N ASN A 352 7.72 -34.86 0.66
CA ASN A 352 8.52 -35.80 1.44
C ASN A 352 10.01 -35.42 1.44
N ASN A 353 10.36 -34.19 1.07
CA ASN A 353 11.74 -33.68 0.95
C ASN A 353 12.64 -34.47 -0.03
N LYS A 354 12.09 -35.33 -0.88
CA LYS A 354 12.88 -35.97 -1.94
C LYS A 354 13.19 -34.95 -3.01
N MET A 355 14.48 -34.87 -3.36
CA MET A 355 14.98 -33.93 -4.36
C MET A 355 15.22 -34.64 -5.68
N TYR A 356 14.76 -34.02 -6.77
CA TYR A 356 14.90 -34.50 -8.14
C TYR A 356 15.63 -33.46 -8.97
N VAL A 357 16.67 -33.87 -9.70
CA VAL A 357 17.48 -32.99 -10.54
C VAL A 357 17.72 -33.64 -11.89
N THR A 358 17.59 -32.89 -12.98
CA THR A 358 17.97 -33.35 -14.32
C THR A 358 19.50 -33.39 -14.48
N ASN A 359 20.04 -34.51 -14.93
CA ASN A 359 21.43 -34.64 -15.37
C ASN A 359 21.48 -34.90 -16.88
N LEU A 360 21.97 -33.90 -17.62
CA LEU A 360 22.05 -33.91 -19.08
C LEU A 360 23.20 -34.76 -19.62
N GLU A 361 24.27 -34.96 -18.85
CA GLU A 361 25.43 -35.73 -19.31
C GLU A 361 25.11 -37.23 -19.36
N ASN A 362 24.23 -37.68 -18.46
CA ASN A 362 23.86 -39.09 -18.30
C ASN A 362 22.41 -39.41 -18.75
N ASN A 363 21.68 -38.44 -19.33
CA ASN A 363 20.26 -38.55 -19.70
C ASN A 363 19.40 -39.16 -18.56
N ALA A 364 19.65 -38.73 -17.33
CA ALA A 364 19.06 -39.31 -16.13
C ALA A 364 18.41 -38.24 -15.24
N ILE A 365 17.45 -38.68 -14.44
CA ILE A 365 16.95 -37.92 -13.30
C ILE A 365 17.65 -38.47 -12.06
N LEU A 366 18.34 -37.58 -11.35
CA LEU A 366 18.98 -37.89 -10.08
C LEU A 366 17.97 -37.66 -8.96
N MET A 367 17.76 -38.66 -8.11
CA MET A 367 16.82 -38.61 -6.99
C MET A 367 17.55 -38.82 -5.66
N TRP A 368 17.44 -37.87 -4.74
CA TRP A 368 17.92 -37.98 -3.37
C TRP A 368 16.74 -38.24 -2.43
N ASP A 369 16.88 -39.31 -1.66
CA ASP A 369 16.02 -39.57 -0.49
C ASP A 369 16.52 -38.74 0.71
N GLU A 370 15.62 -38.40 1.64
CA GLU A 370 15.91 -37.51 2.78
C GLU A 370 17.10 -37.96 3.66
N GLU A 371 17.40 -39.26 3.65
CA GLU A 371 18.49 -39.87 4.44
C GLU A 371 19.75 -40.23 3.63
N SER A 372 19.80 -39.93 2.33
CA SER A 372 20.92 -40.33 1.45
C SER A 372 21.75 -39.14 0.96
N ASP A 373 23.07 -39.22 1.15
CA ASP A 373 24.03 -38.27 0.56
C ASP A 373 24.23 -38.49 -0.95
N ASN A 374 23.95 -39.70 -1.44
CA ASN A 374 24.14 -40.09 -2.84
C ASN A 374 22.79 -40.20 -3.58
N PRO A 375 22.69 -39.70 -4.82
CA PRO A 375 21.49 -39.87 -5.62
C PRO A 375 21.34 -41.30 -6.14
N THR A 376 20.10 -41.73 -6.31
CA THR A 376 19.73 -42.83 -7.18
C THR A 376 19.46 -42.30 -8.59
N ASN A 377 19.82 -43.09 -9.60
CA ASN A 377 19.66 -42.70 -11.00
C ASN A 377 18.41 -43.33 -11.59
N ILE A 378 17.48 -42.51 -12.05
CA ILE A 378 16.33 -42.94 -12.86
C ILE A 378 16.68 -42.64 -14.32
N ILE A 379 16.88 -43.68 -15.12
CA ILE A 379 17.26 -43.52 -16.53
C ILE A 379 15.99 -43.24 -17.33
N CYS A 380 15.92 -42.06 -17.95
CA CYS A 380 14.95 -41.84 -19.01
C CYS A 380 15.57 -42.30 -20.33
N GLY A 381 15.16 -43.47 -20.81
CA GLY A 381 15.80 -44.16 -21.94
C GLY A 381 15.88 -43.39 -23.26
N ASN A 382 15.23 -42.22 -23.37
CA ASN A 382 15.26 -41.36 -24.55
C ASN A 382 15.31 -39.84 -24.27
N CYS A 383 15.33 -39.38 -23.02
CA CYS A 383 15.27 -37.94 -22.72
C CYS A 383 16.55 -37.21 -23.17
N THR A 384 16.46 -36.35 -24.18
CA THR A 384 17.59 -35.52 -24.64
C THR A 384 17.33 -34.05 -24.36
N GLU A 385 18.30 -33.34 -23.77
CA GLU A 385 18.22 -31.89 -23.51
C GLU A 385 17.07 -31.41 -22.60
N SER A 386 16.58 -32.23 -21.69
CA SER A 386 15.48 -31.89 -20.77
C SER A 386 15.71 -30.56 -20.02
N TYR A 387 14.75 -29.64 -20.12
CA TYR A 387 14.83 -28.33 -19.45
C TYR A 387 14.05 -28.26 -18.13
N SER A 388 13.02 -29.07 -17.97
CA SER A 388 12.08 -28.98 -16.85
C SER A 388 11.58 -30.36 -16.42
N LEU A 389 11.21 -30.45 -15.14
CA LEU A 389 10.62 -31.65 -14.55
C LEU A 389 9.58 -31.25 -13.49
N PHE A 390 8.59 -32.11 -13.27
CA PHE A 390 7.61 -31.96 -12.20
C PHE A 390 7.28 -33.33 -11.60
N VAL A 391 7.14 -33.42 -10.28
CA VAL A 391 6.79 -34.69 -9.62
C VAL A 391 5.43 -34.53 -8.95
N THR A 392 4.54 -35.49 -9.15
CA THR A 392 3.20 -35.49 -8.52
C THR A 392 3.22 -36.10 -7.11
N SER A 393 2.17 -35.90 -6.33
CA SER A 393 2.04 -36.42 -4.97
C SER A 393 2.06 -37.95 -4.90
N ASN A 394 1.71 -38.63 -6.00
CA ASN A 394 1.80 -40.09 -6.15
C ASN A 394 3.21 -40.57 -6.52
N GLY A 395 4.17 -39.65 -6.73
CA GLY A 395 5.56 -39.96 -7.05
C GLY A 395 5.86 -40.05 -8.56
N ASP A 396 4.86 -39.93 -9.43
CA ASP A 396 5.09 -39.93 -10.88
C ASP A 396 5.86 -38.69 -11.31
N VAL A 397 6.84 -38.87 -12.20
CA VAL A 397 7.74 -37.80 -12.67
C VAL A 397 7.43 -37.47 -14.12
N TYR A 398 7.11 -36.21 -14.37
CA TYR A 398 6.91 -35.64 -15.70
C TYR A 398 8.20 -34.93 -16.12
N ILE A 399 8.63 -35.18 -17.36
CA ILE A 399 9.89 -34.65 -17.88
C ILE A 399 9.80 -34.34 -19.38
N ASP A 400 10.40 -33.21 -19.73
CA ASP A 400 10.62 -32.76 -21.10
C ASP A 400 11.61 -33.67 -21.84
N ASP A 401 11.25 -34.15 -23.03
CA ASP A 401 12.13 -34.92 -23.92
C ASP A 401 12.80 -34.03 -25.00
N GLY A 402 12.93 -32.74 -24.71
CA GLY A 402 13.65 -31.77 -25.52
C GLY A 402 13.13 -31.55 -26.95
N TYR A 403 13.83 -30.68 -27.68
CA TYR A 403 13.40 -30.19 -28.99
C TYR A 403 13.40 -31.28 -30.06
N VAL A 404 14.37 -32.21 -30.01
CA VAL A 404 14.57 -33.22 -31.05
C VAL A 404 13.45 -34.27 -31.04
N ASN A 405 13.05 -34.75 -29.86
CA ASN A 405 12.01 -35.77 -29.75
C ASN A 405 10.62 -35.15 -29.64
N GLY A 406 10.50 -33.90 -29.18
CA GLY A 406 9.27 -33.13 -29.23
C GLY A 406 8.10 -33.76 -28.47
N ARG A 407 8.37 -34.34 -27.29
CA ARG A 407 7.35 -35.01 -26.48
C ARG A 407 7.59 -34.81 -24.99
N MET A 408 6.53 -35.00 -24.21
CA MET A 408 6.57 -35.03 -22.76
C MET A 408 6.42 -36.47 -22.29
N GLN A 409 7.33 -36.91 -21.43
CA GLN A 409 7.27 -38.24 -20.83
C GLN A 409 6.81 -38.18 -19.38
N LYS A 410 6.08 -39.21 -18.97
CA LYS A 410 5.72 -39.50 -17.59
C LYS A 410 6.35 -40.82 -17.19
N TRP A 411 7.21 -40.80 -16.18
CA TRP A 411 7.65 -41.98 -15.47
C TRP A 411 6.62 -42.33 -14.38
N ILE A 412 6.07 -43.53 -14.44
CA ILE A 412 5.09 -44.03 -13.48
C ILE A 412 5.85 -44.75 -12.36
N ALA A 413 5.75 -44.22 -11.13
CA ALA A 413 6.57 -44.70 -10.02
C ALA A 413 6.26 -46.16 -9.63
N GLU A 414 4.99 -46.55 -9.67
CA GLU A 414 4.54 -47.90 -9.28
C GLU A 414 5.04 -48.99 -10.22
N THR A 415 5.16 -48.69 -11.52
CA THR A 415 5.47 -49.67 -12.56
C THR A 415 6.88 -49.51 -13.12
N ASN A 416 7.54 -48.40 -12.82
CA ASN A 416 8.85 -48.02 -13.36
C ASN A 416 8.87 -47.93 -14.91
N ILE A 417 7.75 -47.50 -15.52
CA ILE A 417 7.57 -47.39 -16.98
C ILE A 417 7.45 -45.92 -17.38
N PHE A 418 8.04 -45.56 -18.52
CA PHE A 418 7.85 -44.26 -19.17
C PHE A 418 6.73 -44.33 -20.22
N VAL A 419 5.81 -43.37 -20.18
CA VAL A 419 4.74 -43.19 -21.17
C VAL A 419 4.72 -41.76 -21.72
N THR A 420 4.38 -41.59 -22.99
CA THR A 420 4.20 -40.27 -23.59
C THR A 420 2.85 -39.70 -23.19
N VAL A 421 2.83 -38.48 -22.66
CA VAL A 421 1.60 -37.83 -22.16
C VAL A 421 1.21 -36.57 -22.92
N MET A 422 2.10 -36.00 -23.74
CA MET A 422 1.83 -34.83 -24.57
C MET A 422 2.88 -34.77 -25.68
N ASN A 423 2.47 -34.43 -26.91
CA ASN A 423 3.40 -34.10 -28.00
C ASN A 423 3.57 -32.58 -28.03
N ILE A 424 4.81 -32.11 -28.06
CA ILE A 424 5.18 -30.70 -28.02
C ILE A 424 6.27 -30.50 -29.06
N ASN A 425 5.99 -29.81 -30.16
CA ASN A 425 6.97 -29.60 -31.24
C ASN A 425 8.07 -28.57 -30.87
N SER A 426 8.57 -28.61 -29.63
CA SER A 426 9.63 -27.78 -29.07
C SER A 426 10.01 -28.25 -27.64
N SER A 427 11.07 -27.69 -27.05
CA SER A 427 11.44 -27.89 -25.64
C SER A 427 10.49 -27.18 -24.67
N CYS A 428 10.21 -27.84 -23.55
CA CYS A 428 9.45 -27.27 -22.45
C CYS A 428 10.37 -26.62 -21.40
N TYR A 429 10.41 -25.30 -21.34
CA TYR A 429 11.33 -24.58 -20.43
C TYR A 429 10.84 -24.54 -18.98
N GLY A 430 9.53 -24.61 -18.78
CA GLY A 430 8.88 -24.69 -17.48
C GLY A 430 7.70 -25.65 -17.57
N LEU A 431 7.62 -26.54 -16.58
CA LEU A 431 6.65 -27.63 -16.52
C LEU A 431 5.96 -27.62 -15.17
N PHE A 432 4.63 -27.73 -15.17
CA PHE A 432 3.85 -27.76 -13.94
C PHE A 432 2.59 -28.61 -14.13
N VAL A 433 2.23 -29.41 -13.11
CA VAL A 433 0.93 -30.10 -13.07
C VAL A 433 0.13 -29.48 -11.93
N ASP A 434 -1.04 -28.91 -12.27
CA ASP A 434 -1.90 -28.28 -11.29
C ASP A 434 -2.72 -29.30 -10.47
N ILE A 435 -3.47 -28.79 -9.50
CA ILE A 435 -4.32 -29.60 -8.62
C ILE A 435 -5.50 -30.29 -9.35
N ASN A 436 -5.80 -29.89 -10.58
CA ASN A 436 -6.85 -30.46 -11.43
C ASN A 436 -6.27 -31.49 -12.44
N ASP A 437 -5.03 -31.94 -12.25
CA ASP A 437 -4.31 -32.81 -13.19
C ASP A 437 -4.21 -32.20 -14.61
N THR A 438 -4.09 -30.88 -14.70
CA THR A 438 -3.76 -30.18 -15.95
C THR A 438 -2.26 -29.95 -16.01
N LEU A 439 -1.64 -30.44 -17.08
CA LEU A 439 -0.23 -30.27 -17.40
C LEU A 439 -0.01 -28.99 -18.18
N TYR A 440 0.89 -28.13 -17.71
CA TYR A 440 1.29 -26.86 -18.34
C TYR A 440 2.73 -26.94 -18.82
N CYS A 441 2.98 -26.35 -19.98
CA CYS A 441 4.31 -26.27 -20.56
C CYS A 441 4.56 -24.91 -21.21
N SER A 442 5.64 -24.23 -20.82
CA SER A 442 6.10 -23.02 -21.50
C SER A 442 7.03 -23.34 -22.65
N ILE A 443 6.73 -22.75 -23.81
CA ILE A 443 7.48 -22.99 -25.04
C ILE A 443 8.13 -21.68 -25.48
N ALA A 444 9.39 -21.48 -25.10
CA ALA A 444 10.12 -20.23 -25.35
C ALA A 444 10.11 -19.82 -26.83
N ARG A 445 10.36 -20.76 -27.75
CA ARG A 445 10.40 -20.50 -29.21
C ARG A 445 9.05 -20.14 -29.83
N HIS A 446 7.95 -20.56 -29.19
CA HIS A 446 6.60 -20.26 -29.66
C HIS A 446 5.94 -19.12 -28.87
N HIS A 447 6.65 -18.49 -27.93
CA HIS A 447 6.13 -17.32 -27.22
C HIS A 447 4.78 -17.57 -26.51
N GLN A 448 4.57 -18.80 -26.02
CA GLN A 448 3.31 -19.22 -25.41
C GLN A 448 3.52 -20.30 -24.34
N VAL A 449 2.51 -20.45 -23.48
CA VAL A 449 2.34 -21.55 -22.53
C VAL A 449 1.14 -22.36 -22.99
N VAL A 450 1.34 -23.66 -23.20
CA VAL A 450 0.29 -24.61 -23.56
C VAL A 450 -0.14 -25.41 -22.35
N LYS A 451 -1.39 -25.90 -22.35
CA LYS A 451 -1.94 -26.75 -21.29
C LYS A 451 -2.72 -27.93 -21.84
N ARG A 452 -2.79 -29.01 -21.08
CA ARG A 452 -3.61 -30.18 -21.38
C ARG A 452 -4.10 -30.86 -20.10
N LEU A 453 -5.38 -31.19 -20.08
CA LEU A 453 -5.96 -32.02 -19.02
C LEU A 453 -5.52 -33.48 -19.20
N LEU A 454 -4.90 -34.07 -18.18
CA LEU A 454 -4.32 -35.41 -18.26
C LEU A 454 -5.38 -36.53 -18.30
N SER A 455 -6.61 -36.27 -17.84
CA SER A 455 -7.73 -37.22 -17.95
C SER A 455 -8.35 -37.29 -19.34
N SER A 456 -7.98 -36.38 -20.26
CA SER A 456 -8.45 -36.42 -21.64
C SER A 456 -7.81 -37.57 -22.42
N SER A 457 -8.65 -38.37 -23.09
CA SER A 457 -8.21 -39.45 -24.00
C SER A 457 -7.71 -38.93 -25.35
N VAL A 458 -7.91 -37.65 -25.66
CA VAL A 458 -7.50 -37.02 -26.93
C VAL A 458 -6.09 -36.44 -26.78
N MET A 459 -5.13 -36.96 -27.55
CA MET A 459 -3.71 -36.59 -27.44
C MET A 459 -3.35 -35.22 -28.05
N ASP A 460 -4.13 -34.74 -29.03
CA ASP A 460 -3.78 -33.57 -29.86
C ASP A 460 -4.54 -32.27 -29.50
N SER A 461 -5.39 -32.29 -28.46
CA SER A 461 -6.16 -31.10 -28.03
C SER A 461 -5.38 -30.27 -26.99
N ASN A 462 -4.25 -29.70 -27.37
CA ASN A 462 -3.50 -28.77 -26.51
C ASN A 462 -4.20 -27.40 -26.51
N GLY A 463 -4.58 -26.91 -25.33
CA GLY A 463 -5.11 -25.55 -25.16
C GLY A 463 -3.98 -24.54 -24.95
N VAL A 464 -4.23 -23.27 -25.29
CA VAL A 464 -3.34 -22.17 -24.91
C VAL A 464 -3.70 -21.71 -23.49
N ALA A 465 -2.69 -21.56 -22.64
CA ALA A 465 -2.83 -21.06 -21.27
C ALA A 465 -2.43 -19.59 -21.16
N ALA A 466 -1.36 -19.17 -21.86
CA ALA A 466 -0.88 -17.80 -21.87
C ALA A 466 -0.03 -17.52 -23.12
N GLY A 467 -0.02 -16.28 -23.59
CA GLY A 467 0.69 -15.87 -24.81
C GLY A 467 -0.02 -16.33 -26.08
N ILE A 468 -0.21 -15.42 -27.03
CA ILE A 468 -0.94 -15.68 -28.29
C ILE A 468 -0.09 -16.33 -29.39
N GLY A 469 1.08 -16.87 -29.06
CA GLY A 469 1.97 -17.53 -30.02
C GLY A 469 2.89 -16.60 -30.81
N THR A 470 2.90 -15.29 -30.49
CA THR A 470 3.75 -14.27 -31.15
C THR A 470 4.60 -13.52 -30.14
N SER A 471 5.85 -13.26 -30.51
CA SER A 471 6.76 -12.45 -29.69
C SER A 471 6.28 -11.01 -29.59
N GLY A 472 6.14 -10.50 -28.37
CA GLY A 472 5.81 -9.10 -28.13
C GLY A 472 5.74 -8.76 -26.65
N SER A 473 5.48 -7.49 -26.33
CA SER A 473 5.43 -6.97 -24.96
C SER A 473 4.01 -6.57 -24.52
N HIS A 474 3.00 -6.75 -25.36
CA HIS A 474 1.62 -6.50 -24.95
C HIS A 474 1.20 -7.44 -23.80
N PHE A 475 0.15 -7.09 -23.04
CA PHE A 475 -0.32 -7.89 -21.90
C PHE A 475 -0.81 -9.31 -22.29
N SER A 476 -1.13 -9.54 -23.56
CA SER A 476 -1.51 -10.86 -24.09
C SER A 476 -0.36 -11.58 -24.80
N GLU A 477 0.80 -10.95 -24.88
CA GLU A 477 1.98 -11.42 -25.61
C GLU A 477 3.11 -11.76 -24.64
N LEU A 478 3.93 -12.73 -25.04
CA LEU A 478 5.12 -13.16 -24.30
C LEU A 478 6.33 -13.12 -25.23
N SER A 479 7.52 -13.00 -24.67
CA SER A 479 8.79 -13.05 -25.36
C SER A 479 9.68 -14.09 -24.69
N GLY A 480 9.78 -15.29 -25.27
CA GLY A 480 10.62 -16.36 -24.73
C GLY A 480 10.26 -16.80 -23.29
N PRO A 481 9.01 -17.20 -23.00
CA PRO A 481 8.61 -17.61 -21.65
C PRO A 481 9.42 -18.81 -21.17
N ARG A 482 9.90 -18.75 -19.92
CA ARG A 482 10.69 -19.81 -19.26
C ARG A 482 9.90 -20.41 -18.09
N GLY A 483 10.34 -20.23 -16.85
CA GLY A 483 9.72 -20.81 -15.68
C GLY A 483 8.24 -20.44 -15.55
N ILE A 484 7.45 -21.41 -15.10
CA ILE A 484 6.04 -21.25 -14.80
C ILE A 484 5.73 -21.79 -13.41
N PHE A 485 4.73 -21.21 -12.78
CA PHE A 485 4.15 -21.70 -11.54
C PHE A 485 2.64 -21.51 -11.60
N VAL A 486 1.87 -22.55 -11.27
CA VAL A 486 0.41 -22.47 -11.20
C VAL A 486 0.02 -22.55 -9.72
N ASP A 487 -0.66 -21.54 -9.22
CA ASP A 487 -1.10 -21.54 -7.83
C ASP A 487 -2.37 -22.39 -7.63
N VAL A 488 -2.83 -22.51 -6.39
CA VAL A 488 -4.02 -23.30 -6.05
C VAL A 488 -5.34 -22.73 -6.60
N ASN A 489 -5.34 -21.51 -7.15
CA ASN A 489 -6.47 -20.90 -7.86
C ASN A 489 -6.43 -21.16 -9.36
N LEU A 490 -5.41 -21.87 -9.82
CA LEU A 490 -5.08 -22.05 -11.22
C LEU A 490 -4.59 -20.76 -11.89
N ASP A 491 -4.12 -19.78 -11.10
CA ASP A 491 -3.47 -18.59 -11.62
C ASP A 491 -2.06 -18.95 -12.09
N LEU A 492 -1.73 -18.58 -13.33
CA LEU A 492 -0.48 -18.94 -13.99
C LEU A 492 0.50 -17.77 -13.95
N TYR A 493 1.63 -17.97 -13.26
CA TYR A 493 2.76 -17.06 -13.24
C TYR A 493 3.77 -17.50 -14.30
N VAL A 494 4.20 -16.56 -15.15
CA VAL A 494 5.11 -16.83 -16.27
C VAL A 494 6.32 -15.91 -16.21
N ALA A 495 7.51 -16.50 -16.22
CA ALA A 495 8.78 -15.80 -16.38
C ALA A 495 8.95 -15.41 -17.84
N ASP A 496 8.62 -14.16 -18.18
CA ASP A 496 8.67 -13.62 -19.52
C ASP A 496 10.08 -13.11 -19.82
N CYS A 497 11.03 -14.05 -19.99
CA CYS A 497 12.47 -13.77 -20.01
C CYS A 497 12.85 -12.66 -21.00
N GLY A 498 12.33 -12.71 -22.24
CA GLY A 498 12.66 -11.74 -23.28
C GLY A 498 12.13 -10.33 -23.03
N ASN A 499 11.13 -10.18 -22.14
CA ASN A 499 10.60 -8.89 -21.73
C ASN A 499 11.09 -8.44 -20.34
N ASN A 500 11.93 -9.23 -19.66
CA ASN A 500 12.46 -8.92 -18.33
C ASN A 500 11.37 -8.68 -17.26
N ARG A 501 10.29 -9.47 -17.31
CA ARG A 501 9.15 -9.34 -16.40
C ARG A 501 8.59 -10.70 -15.96
N VAL A 502 7.77 -10.68 -14.91
CA VAL A 502 6.90 -11.79 -14.54
C VAL A 502 5.45 -11.37 -14.77
N GLN A 503 4.72 -12.18 -15.53
CA GLN A 503 3.30 -11.97 -15.79
C GLN A 503 2.43 -12.97 -15.03
N LEU A 504 1.32 -12.48 -14.48
CA LEU A 504 0.27 -13.26 -13.85
C LEU A 504 -0.94 -13.33 -14.79
N PHE A 505 -1.32 -14.53 -15.20
CA PHE A 505 -2.55 -14.81 -15.94
C PHE A 505 -3.54 -15.44 -14.98
N GLN A 506 -4.62 -14.73 -14.67
CA GLN A 506 -5.68 -15.28 -13.81
C GLN A 506 -6.38 -16.43 -14.51
N SER A 507 -6.93 -17.38 -13.76
CA SER A 507 -7.59 -18.56 -14.34
C SER A 507 -8.66 -18.17 -15.39
N GLY A 508 -8.49 -18.66 -16.62
CA GLY A 508 -9.40 -18.39 -17.74
C GLY A 508 -9.09 -17.12 -18.55
N GLU A 509 -8.24 -16.23 -18.04
CA GLU A 509 -7.85 -14.99 -18.70
C GLU A 509 -6.64 -15.19 -19.65
N LEU A 510 -6.65 -14.51 -20.80
CA LEU A 510 -5.53 -14.50 -21.75
C LEU A 510 -4.71 -13.20 -21.68
N LYS A 511 -5.11 -12.26 -20.81
CA LYS A 511 -4.41 -11.01 -20.57
C LYS A 511 -3.68 -11.07 -19.23
N GLY A 512 -2.37 -10.93 -19.26
CA GLY A 512 -1.51 -10.94 -18.09
C GLY A 512 -1.44 -9.60 -17.36
N ILE A 513 -1.10 -9.67 -16.08
CA ILE A 513 -0.79 -8.55 -15.19
C ILE A 513 0.70 -8.63 -14.86
N THR A 514 1.45 -7.57 -15.10
CA THR A 514 2.87 -7.51 -14.72
C THR A 514 3.00 -7.39 -13.20
N VAL A 515 3.54 -8.43 -12.55
CA VAL A 515 3.71 -8.49 -11.08
C VAL A 515 5.15 -8.24 -10.62
N ALA A 516 6.13 -8.32 -11.52
CA ALA A 516 7.54 -8.01 -11.23
C ALA A 516 8.30 -7.61 -12.50
N GLY A 517 9.34 -6.79 -12.36
CA GLY A 517 10.25 -6.40 -13.44
C GLY A 517 9.85 -5.11 -14.19
N SER A 518 10.27 -5.03 -15.45
CA SER A 518 10.02 -3.90 -16.36
C SER A 518 8.51 -3.60 -16.49
N GLU A 519 8.16 -2.36 -16.85
CA GLU A 519 6.77 -1.89 -17.05
C GLU A 519 5.88 -1.74 -15.79
N THR A 520 6.42 -2.00 -14.60
CA THR A 520 5.78 -1.51 -13.36
C THR A 520 5.99 0.00 -13.21
N LEU A 521 5.00 0.75 -12.71
CA LEU A 521 5.06 2.23 -12.61
C LEU A 521 6.17 2.74 -11.67
N ASN A 522 6.71 1.88 -10.79
CA ASN A 522 7.84 2.14 -9.88
C ASN A 522 8.53 0.80 -9.51
N PRO A 523 9.40 0.21 -10.36
CA PRO A 523 10.02 -1.07 -10.06
C PRO A 523 10.99 -0.93 -8.88
N THR A 524 10.77 -1.73 -7.83
CA THR A 524 11.69 -1.86 -6.68
C THR A 524 12.91 -2.70 -7.01
N ILE A 525 12.84 -3.50 -8.09
CA ILE A 525 13.95 -4.26 -8.64
C ILE A 525 13.84 -4.35 -10.17
N THR A 526 14.98 -4.33 -10.86
CA THR A 526 15.08 -4.63 -12.29
C THR A 526 15.42 -6.12 -12.47
N LEU A 527 14.67 -6.81 -13.33
CA LEU A 527 14.95 -8.21 -13.69
C LEU A 527 15.71 -8.26 -15.03
N ASP A 528 16.44 -9.34 -15.27
CA ASP A 528 17.07 -9.66 -16.56
C ASP A 528 16.94 -11.17 -16.83
N CYS A 529 16.14 -11.50 -17.85
CA CYS A 529 15.76 -12.85 -18.23
C CYS A 529 15.39 -13.76 -17.04
N PRO A 530 14.31 -13.46 -16.30
CA PRO A 530 13.83 -14.35 -15.25
C PRO A 530 13.59 -15.77 -15.78
N SER A 531 14.00 -16.79 -15.02
CA SER A 531 14.10 -18.17 -15.52
C SER A 531 13.29 -19.18 -14.72
N GLY A 532 13.29 -19.07 -13.39
CA GLY A 532 12.56 -19.93 -12.47
C GLY A 532 11.68 -19.10 -11.55
N ILE A 533 10.48 -19.59 -11.24
CA ILE A 533 9.50 -18.91 -10.38
C ILE A 533 8.88 -19.93 -9.44
N ILE A 534 8.77 -19.57 -8.15
CA ILE A 534 7.95 -20.28 -7.17
C ILE A 534 7.23 -19.28 -6.26
N LEU A 535 6.12 -19.73 -5.67
CA LEU A 535 5.42 -19.02 -4.60
C LEU A 535 5.59 -19.75 -3.28
N ASP A 536 5.56 -19.00 -2.17
CA ASP A 536 5.33 -19.56 -0.84
C ASP A 536 3.82 -19.65 -0.55
N ALA A 537 3.41 -20.12 0.65
CA ALA A 537 1.99 -20.31 0.96
C ALA A 537 1.24 -18.98 1.18
N GLU A 538 1.94 -17.86 1.39
CA GLU A 538 1.38 -16.52 1.51
C GLU A 538 1.41 -15.76 0.17
N LYS A 539 1.71 -16.45 -0.93
CA LYS A 539 1.83 -15.92 -2.29
C LYS A 539 2.96 -14.88 -2.48
N TYR A 540 4.00 -14.92 -1.65
CA TYR A 540 5.24 -14.22 -1.94
C TYR A 540 5.95 -14.91 -3.11
N LEU A 541 6.34 -14.10 -4.10
CA LEU A 541 7.01 -14.50 -5.34
C LEU A 541 8.52 -14.56 -5.17
N PHE A 542 9.12 -15.67 -5.58
CA PHE A 542 10.57 -15.88 -5.62
C PHE A 542 10.98 -16.19 -7.06
N VAL A 543 11.97 -15.45 -7.54
CA VAL A 543 12.37 -15.47 -8.96
C VAL A 543 13.87 -15.69 -9.07
N ALA A 544 14.27 -16.64 -9.91
CA ALA A 544 15.64 -16.74 -10.40
C ALA A 544 15.87 -15.68 -11.48
N ASP A 545 16.59 -14.63 -11.11
CA ASP A 545 16.95 -13.50 -11.97
C ASP A 545 18.25 -13.87 -12.71
N GLN A 546 18.10 -14.70 -13.74
CA GLN A 546 19.18 -15.51 -14.29
C GLN A 546 20.39 -14.68 -14.75
N ASN A 547 20.17 -13.67 -15.60
CA ASN A 547 21.28 -12.89 -16.16
C ASN A 547 21.89 -11.91 -15.13
N ASN A 548 21.15 -11.58 -14.07
CA ASN A 548 21.69 -10.84 -12.93
C ASN A 548 22.33 -11.76 -11.86
N HIS A 549 22.37 -13.06 -12.10
CA HIS A 549 23.04 -14.06 -11.27
C HIS A 549 22.59 -14.09 -9.81
N ARG A 550 21.30 -13.91 -9.55
CA ARG A 550 20.75 -13.82 -8.18
C ARG A 550 19.36 -14.43 -8.07
N ILE A 551 18.92 -14.67 -6.84
CA ILE A 551 17.51 -14.93 -6.54
C ILE A 551 16.92 -13.70 -5.85
N VAL A 552 15.73 -13.29 -6.31
CA VAL A 552 14.99 -12.16 -5.75
C VAL A 552 13.65 -12.65 -5.19
N GLY A 553 13.11 -11.92 -4.20
CA GLY A 553 11.81 -12.24 -3.64
C GLY A 553 11.01 -11.01 -3.26
N SER A 554 9.69 -11.12 -3.34
CA SER A 554 8.75 -10.07 -2.94
C SER A 554 8.68 -9.90 -1.41
N SER A 555 8.44 -8.67 -0.95
CA SER A 555 8.25 -8.30 0.45
C SER A 555 7.25 -7.12 0.57
N LEU A 556 6.89 -6.71 1.79
CA LEU A 556 5.99 -5.56 2.04
C LEU A 556 6.47 -4.24 1.39
N GLY A 557 7.78 -4.09 1.20
CA GLY A 557 8.40 -2.92 0.54
C GLY A 557 8.70 -3.13 -0.95
N GLY A 558 8.18 -4.19 -1.58
CA GLY A 558 8.50 -4.59 -2.95
C GLY A 558 9.53 -5.72 -3.02
N PHE A 559 10.18 -5.89 -4.18
CA PHE A 559 11.15 -6.96 -4.39
C PHE A 559 12.52 -6.59 -3.83
N ARG A 560 13.24 -7.61 -3.35
CA ARG A 560 14.63 -7.47 -2.91
C ARG A 560 15.45 -8.68 -3.33
N CYS A 561 16.76 -8.47 -3.41
CA CYS A 561 17.69 -9.59 -3.56
C CYS A 561 17.77 -10.42 -2.28
N LEU A 562 17.74 -11.75 -2.43
CA LEU A 562 17.79 -12.71 -1.31
C LEU A 562 19.15 -13.38 -1.21
N VAL A 563 19.66 -13.93 -2.32
CA VAL A 563 20.95 -14.63 -2.41
C VAL A 563 21.59 -14.36 -3.78
N GLY A 564 22.93 -14.43 -3.87
CA GLY A 564 23.67 -14.08 -5.09
C GLY A 564 23.81 -12.57 -5.33
N CYS A 565 23.58 -11.74 -4.32
CA CYS A 565 23.55 -10.28 -4.46
C CYS A 565 24.92 -9.64 -4.73
N TYR A 566 26.00 -10.42 -4.65
CA TYR A 566 27.38 -9.99 -4.89
C TYR A 566 27.83 -10.24 -6.34
N GLY A 567 26.89 -10.53 -7.24
CA GLY A 567 27.15 -10.76 -8.66
C GLY A 567 27.64 -12.17 -8.98
N MET A 568 28.08 -12.35 -10.22
CA MET A 568 28.58 -13.61 -10.77
C MET A 568 29.80 -14.14 -10.00
N GLY A 569 29.80 -15.42 -9.65
CA GLY A 569 30.99 -16.09 -9.15
C GLY A 569 30.74 -17.49 -8.59
N TYR A 570 31.79 -18.12 -8.06
CA TYR A 570 31.77 -19.51 -7.55
C TYR A 570 31.77 -19.59 -6.01
N GLN A 571 31.89 -18.46 -5.30
CA GLN A 571 31.87 -18.45 -3.83
C GLN A 571 30.51 -18.91 -3.28
N SER A 572 30.44 -19.24 -1.99
CA SER A 572 29.21 -19.73 -1.32
C SER A 572 28.06 -18.73 -1.39
N ASN A 573 28.37 -17.44 -1.41
CA ASN A 573 27.43 -16.32 -1.48
C ASN A 573 27.18 -15.78 -2.89
N GLN A 574 27.78 -16.39 -3.92
CA GLN A 574 27.65 -16.02 -5.32
C GLN A 574 26.97 -17.13 -6.12
N LEU A 575 26.29 -16.74 -7.18
CA LEU A 575 25.67 -17.66 -8.14
C LEU A 575 26.14 -17.30 -9.55
N ASN A 576 25.95 -18.21 -10.50
CA ASN A 576 26.24 -18.00 -11.90
C ASN A 576 25.09 -18.55 -12.76
N SER A 577 24.21 -17.62 -13.11
CA SER A 577 23.02 -17.86 -13.94
C SER A 577 22.06 -18.90 -13.37
N PRO A 578 21.49 -18.66 -12.17
CA PRO A 578 20.56 -19.59 -11.57
C PRO A 578 19.35 -19.81 -12.49
N SER A 579 18.98 -21.08 -12.65
CA SER A 579 17.96 -21.51 -13.64
C SER A 579 16.64 -21.93 -13.01
N SER A 580 16.67 -22.51 -11.81
CA SER A 580 15.52 -23.07 -11.11
C SER A 580 15.75 -23.02 -9.59
N LEU A 581 14.65 -23.01 -8.83
CA LEU A 581 14.66 -23.00 -7.37
C LEU A 581 13.47 -23.80 -6.82
N SER A 582 13.65 -24.39 -5.63
CA SER A 582 12.60 -25.10 -4.89
C SER A 582 12.80 -24.96 -3.38
N PHE A 583 11.77 -25.22 -2.58
CA PHE A 583 11.86 -25.22 -1.12
C PHE A 583 11.89 -26.64 -0.56
N ASP A 584 12.63 -26.84 0.52
CA ASP A 584 12.39 -27.99 1.40
C ASP A 584 11.26 -27.68 2.41
N ARG A 585 10.75 -28.70 3.10
CA ARG A 585 9.71 -28.57 4.13
C ARG A 585 10.11 -27.65 5.27
N SER A 586 11.41 -27.39 5.46
CA SER A 586 11.96 -26.45 6.45
C SER A 586 11.99 -25.00 5.95
N GLY A 587 11.62 -24.74 4.70
CA GLY A 587 11.69 -23.42 4.07
C GLY A 587 13.09 -23.05 3.55
N ASN A 588 14.05 -23.96 3.57
CA ASN A 588 15.36 -23.71 2.96
C ASN A 588 15.22 -23.68 1.43
N MET A 589 15.99 -22.82 0.79
CA MET A 589 15.94 -22.63 -0.66
C MET A 589 17.03 -23.47 -1.32
N LEU A 590 16.66 -24.33 -2.27
CA LEU A 590 17.57 -25.09 -3.10
C LEU A 590 17.58 -24.47 -4.50
N VAL A 591 18.77 -24.18 -5.02
CA VAL A 591 18.97 -23.44 -6.27
C VAL A 591 19.88 -24.23 -7.21
N THR A 592 19.50 -24.33 -8.48
CA THR A 592 20.37 -24.83 -9.55
C THR A 592 21.30 -23.71 -10.02
N ASP A 593 22.56 -23.80 -9.63
CA ASP A 593 23.60 -22.84 -10.02
C ASP A 593 24.22 -23.29 -11.36
N LEU A 594 23.51 -22.98 -12.45
CA LEU A 594 23.63 -23.62 -13.77
C LEU A 594 25.07 -23.69 -14.29
N PHE A 595 25.76 -22.55 -14.40
CA PHE A 595 27.09 -22.51 -15.02
C PHE A 595 28.24 -22.78 -14.05
N ASN A 596 27.94 -22.87 -12.76
CA ASN A 596 28.88 -23.42 -11.77
C ASN A 596 28.72 -24.95 -11.62
N GLY A 597 27.74 -25.58 -12.28
CA GLY A 597 27.54 -27.02 -12.26
C GLY A 597 27.22 -27.55 -10.86
N ARG A 598 26.42 -26.85 -10.05
CA ARG A 598 26.16 -27.26 -8.66
C ARG A 598 24.73 -26.99 -8.20
N ILE A 599 24.32 -27.66 -7.12
CA ILE A 599 23.09 -27.38 -6.36
C ILE A 599 23.47 -26.73 -5.04
N GLN A 600 22.99 -25.52 -4.81
CA GLN A 600 23.23 -24.75 -3.60
C GLN A 600 21.99 -24.76 -2.70
N LYS A 601 22.17 -25.06 -1.41
CA LYS A 601 21.14 -24.95 -0.37
C LYS A 601 21.42 -23.74 0.52
N PHE A 602 20.47 -22.82 0.57
CA PHE A 602 20.49 -21.67 1.47
C PHE A 602 19.52 -21.93 2.63
N ASN A 603 20.03 -21.88 3.85
CA ASN A 603 19.22 -22.16 5.03
C ASN A 603 18.36 -20.95 5.40
N CYS A 604 17.08 -21.19 5.69
CA CYS A 604 16.13 -20.16 6.11
C CYS A 604 16.30 -19.84 7.59
N LEU A 605 16.43 -18.55 7.91
CA LEU A 605 16.60 -18.01 9.26
C LEU A 605 15.27 -17.89 10.03
N LYS A 606 14.17 -17.62 9.32
CA LYS A 606 12.84 -17.38 9.90
C LYS A 606 11.81 -18.26 9.20
N LYS A 607 11.63 -19.47 9.72
CA LYS A 607 11.03 -20.57 8.95
C LYS A 607 9.51 -20.49 8.73
N PHE A 608 8.70 -19.92 9.63
CA PHE A 608 7.23 -20.00 9.50
C PHE A 608 6.45 -18.84 10.13
N CYS A 609 5.37 -18.42 9.45
CA CYS A 609 4.27 -17.67 10.06
C CYS A 609 3.41 -18.62 10.89
N ALA A 610 3.71 -18.78 12.18
CA ALA A 610 2.81 -19.51 13.06
C ALA A 610 1.47 -18.76 13.17
N ASN A 611 0.34 -19.47 12.98
CA ASN A 611 -0.94 -19.05 13.55
C ASN A 611 -0.70 -18.87 15.04
N THR A 612 -0.77 -17.63 15.49
CA THR A 612 -0.56 -17.27 16.89
C THR A 612 -1.66 -17.92 17.73
N SER A 613 -1.37 -19.07 18.33
CA SER A 613 -1.81 -19.29 19.70
C SER A 613 -1.34 -18.08 20.51
N ALA A 614 -2.28 -17.41 21.18
CA ALA A 614 -2.03 -16.14 21.87
C ALA A 614 -0.69 -16.18 22.63
N PRO A 615 0.20 -15.19 22.45
CA PRO A 615 1.45 -15.15 23.19
C PRO A 615 1.14 -15.10 24.69
N LEU A 616 1.80 -15.96 25.47
CA LEU A 616 1.73 -15.94 26.93
C LEU A 616 2.21 -14.57 27.42
N GLN A 617 1.29 -13.79 27.99
CA GLN A 617 1.55 -12.46 28.52
C GLN A 617 2.10 -12.57 29.95
N LYS A 618 3.24 -11.93 30.21
CA LYS A 618 3.76 -11.75 31.57
C LYS A 618 3.84 -10.26 31.88
N THR A 619 3.18 -9.85 32.95
CA THR A 619 3.09 -8.44 33.36
C THR A 619 4.01 -8.17 34.55
N TYR A 620 4.80 -7.09 34.46
CA TYR A 620 5.58 -6.51 35.57
C TYR A 620 4.98 -5.16 35.93
N SER A 621 4.74 -4.87 37.23
CA SER A 621 4.16 -3.59 37.65
C SER A 621 5.01 -2.94 38.74
N SER A 622 5.25 -1.63 38.62
CA SER A 622 6.00 -0.81 39.59
C SER A 622 5.51 0.64 39.60
N SER A 623 6.22 1.55 40.28
CA SER A 623 5.89 2.97 40.36
C SER A 623 7.15 3.83 40.39
N LEU A 624 7.21 4.84 39.52
CA LEU A 624 8.26 5.86 39.55
C LEU A 624 7.88 6.92 40.59
N THR A 625 8.77 7.14 41.56
CA THR A 625 8.63 8.09 42.67
C THR A 625 9.86 8.99 42.76
N LYS A 626 9.79 10.07 43.55
CA LYS A 626 10.92 10.99 43.76
C LYS A 626 12.15 10.36 44.44
N ILE A 627 12.02 9.12 44.95
CA ILE A 627 13.11 8.36 45.59
C ILE A 627 13.83 7.49 44.55
N ASN A 628 13.26 7.31 43.35
CA ASN A 628 13.90 6.61 42.25
C ASN A 628 15.16 7.35 41.78
N GLN A 629 16.07 6.61 41.16
CA GLN A 629 17.34 7.13 40.68
C GLN A 629 17.11 8.13 39.55
N ILE A 630 18.01 9.10 39.41
CA ILE A 630 17.97 10.07 38.33
C ILE A 630 19.14 9.85 37.36
N TYR A 631 18.88 10.02 36.07
CA TYR A 631 19.94 10.15 35.07
C TYR A 631 19.68 11.39 34.22
N TYR A 632 20.76 11.98 33.74
CA TYR A 632 20.70 13.16 32.90
C TYR A 632 20.59 12.72 31.44
N ARG A 633 19.62 13.27 30.71
CA ARG A 633 19.49 13.04 29.27
C ARG A 633 19.94 14.30 28.53
N ASP A 634 21.04 14.19 27.81
CA ASP A 634 21.70 15.32 27.14
C ASP A 634 20.78 16.10 26.19
N CYS A 635 19.86 15.42 25.51
CA CYS A 635 18.91 16.05 24.58
C CYS A 635 17.87 16.96 25.27
N ASP A 636 17.48 16.65 26.51
CA ASP A 636 16.39 17.35 27.22
C ASP A 636 16.90 18.28 28.34
N LYS A 637 18.20 18.21 28.64
CA LYS A 637 18.90 19.01 29.67
C LYS A 637 18.22 18.95 31.07
N ARG A 638 17.64 17.81 31.43
CA ARG A 638 16.92 17.58 32.71
C ARG A 638 17.24 16.21 33.31
N ASN A 639 17.03 16.10 34.63
CA ASN A 639 17.15 14.85 35.39
C ASN A 639 15.83 14.09 35.37
N PHE A 640 15.85 12.82 34.95
CA PHE A 640 14.67 11.98 34.86
C PHE A 640 14.73 10.82 35.85
N TYR A 641 13.62 10.56 36.54
CA TYR A 641 13.50 9.39 37.40
C TYR A 641 13.40 8.12 36.56
N TYR A 642 14.22 7.14 36.87
CA TYR A 642 14.20 5.86 36.17
C TYR A 642 14.17 4.65 37.12
N GLU A 643 13.72 3.53 36.58
CA GLU A 643 13.83 2.21 37.19
C GLU A 643 14.51 1.26 36.21
N SER A 644 15.47 0.47 36.70
CA SER A 644 16.15 -0.55 35.91
C SER A 644 15.62 -1.95 36.27
N ILE A 645 15.25 -2.71 35.23
CA ILE A 645 14.63 -4.02 35.33
C ILE A 645 15.51 -5.00 34.55
N ARG A 646 16.06 -5.98 35.24
CA ARG A 646 16.79 -7.09 34.61
C ARG A 646 15.81 -7.98 33.85
N VAL A 647 16.11 -8.20 32.58
CA VAL A 647 15.39 -9.12 31.69
C VAL A 647 16.30 -10.29 31.37
N LYS A 648 15.87 -11.51 31.73
CA LYS A 648 16.55 -12.75 31.37
C LYS A 648 15.61 -13.65 30.57
N VAL A 649 15.99 -13.92 29.32
CA VAL A 649 15.25 -14.79 28.41
C VAL A 649 15.86 -16.20 28.42
N ILE A 650 15.00 -17.22 28.37
CA ILE A 650 15.41 -18.64 28.34
C ILE A 650 15.41 -19.20 26.91
N GLU A 651 14.93 -18.44 25.93
CA GLU A 651 14.98 -18.80 24.51
C GLU A 651 15.30 -17.57 23.66
N THR A 652 16.18 -17.70 22.66
CA THR A 652 16.44 -16.63 21.69
C THR A 652 15.19 -16.37 20.84
N GLY A 653 14.76 -15.13 20.75
CA GLY A 653 13.55 -14.79 20.00
C GLY A 653 13.21 -13.30 20.03
N TYR A 654 12.16 -12.93 19.30
CA TYR A 654 11.59 -11.60 19.36
C TYR A 654 10.64 -11.48 20.55
N TYR A 655 10.84 -10.43 21.33
CA TYR A 655 10.03 -10.07 22.49
C TYR A 655 9.51 -8.64 22.30
N THR A 656 8.23 -8.45 22.61
CA THR A 656 7.56 -7.16 22.62
C THR A 656 7.32 -6.75 24.07
N PHE A 657 7.80 -5.57 24.47
CA PHE A 657 7.50 -4.96 25.75
C PHE A 657 6.51 -3.82 25.51
N ARG A 658 5.33 -3.90 26.09
CA ARG A 658 4.31 -2.85 26.02
C ARG A 658 4.11 -2.26 27.41
N SER A 659 4.31 -0.97 27.58
CA SER A 659 3.94 -0.33 28.85
C SER A 659 2.45 -0.05 28.91
N SER A 660 1.90 -0.05 30.11
CA SER A 660 0.54 0.38 30.40
C SER A 660 0.49 1.07 31.76
N GLY A 661 -0.26 2.16 31.91
CA GLY A 661 -0.27 2.90 33.16
C GLY A 661 -0.79 4.33 33.04
N ASN A 662 -0.66 5.06 34.15
CA ASN A 662 -1.17 6.43 34.29
C ASN A 662 -0.08 7.49 34.08
N ILE A 663 1.10 7.07 33.60
CA ILE A 663 2.22 7.96 33.29
C ILE A 663 2.64 7.77 31.85
N ASP A 664 3.08 8.85 31.22
CA ASP A 664 3.68 8.83 29.89
C ASP A 664 5.08 8.22 30.02
N SER A 665 5.14 6.91 29.79
CA SER A 665 6.31 6.09 30.07
C SER A 665 7.17 5.90 28.82
N TYR A 666 8.47 5.90 29.05
CA TYR A 666 9.51 5.77 28.06
C TYR A 666 10.42 4.59 28.43
N GLY A 667 10.74 3.73 27.46
CA GLY A 667 11.45 2.48 27.69
C GLY A 667 12.67 2.30 26.78
N SER A 668 13.83 2.09 27.40
CA SER A 668 15.10 1.82 26.72
C SER A 668 15.68 0.48 27.17
N ILE A 669 16.22 -0.32 26.27
CA ILE A 669 16.84 -1.60 26.63
C ILE A 669 18.35 -1.61 26.36
N TYR A 670 19.08 -2.18 27.30
CA TYR A 670 20.54 -2.23 27.34
C TYR A 670 21.03 -3.67 27.43
N LYS A 671 22.18 -3.96 26.83
CA LYS A 671 22.88 -5.24 26.98
C LYS A 671 23.71 -5.23 28.24
N ASN A 672 23.65 -6.28 29.05
CA ASN A 672 24.40 -6.51 30.28
C ASN A 672 24.12 -5.54 31.45
N LYS A 673 24.40 -4.23 31.30
CA LYS A 673 24.27 -3.22 32.36
C LYS A 673 23.79 -1.88 31.76
N PHE A 674 23.14 -1.07 32.58
CA PHE A 674 22.85 0.34 32.28
C PHE A 674 23.80 1.24 33.08
N ASN A 675 24.45 2.19 32.41
CA ASN A 675 25.30 3.19 33.03
C ASN A 675 24.61 4.57 32.94
N PRO A 676 24.10 5.13 34.05
CA PRO A 676 23.39 6.42 34.01
C PRO A 676 24.31 7.61 33.72
N LEU A 677 25.64 7.46 33.81
CA LEU A 677 26.62 8.49 33.47
C LEU A 677 27.01 8.45 31.98
N ASP A 678 26.76 7.32 31.32
CA ASP A 678 26.92 7.15 29.88
C ASP A 678 25.77 6.29 29.35
N PRO A 679 24.58 6.89 29.12
CA PRO A 679 23.40 6.18 28.66
C PRO A 679 23.51 5.63 27.23
N SER A 680 24.65 5.85 26.55
CA SER A 680 24.97 5.25 25.26
C SER A 680 25.67 3.89 25.42
N GLU A 681 26.32 3.65 26.55
CA GLU A 681 27.06 2.42 26.83
C GLU A 681 26.11 1.21 26.89
N ASN A 682 26.36 0.24 26.02
CA ASN A 682 25.54 -0.98 25.88
C ASN A 682 24.07 -0.74 25.46
N PHE A 683 23.74 0.44 24.95
CA PHE A 683 22.42 0.74 24.42
C PHE A 683 22.08 -0.16 23.22
N LEU A 684 20.86 -0.69 23.19
CA LEU A 684 20.40 -1.52 22.07
C LEU A 684 19.29 -0.83 21.28
N LYS A 685 18.24 -0.39 21.98
CA LYS A 685 17.04 0.13 21.34
C LYS A 685 16.22 0.98 22.30
N THR A 686 15.56 1.99 21.76
CA THR A 686 14.50 2.78 22.40
C THR A 686 13.30 2.89 21.47
N VAL A 687 12.15 3.36 21.97
CA VAL A 687 10.93 3.58 21.19
C VAL A 687 10.62 5.08 21.12
N ASP A 688 10.36 5.57 19.91
CA ASP A 688 9.68 6.83 19.64
C ASP A 688 8.32 6.47 19.01
N ASP A 689 7.26 6.49 19.82
CA ASP A 689 5.88 6.48 19.33
C ASP A 689 5.22 7.72 19.95
N SER A 690 5.29 8.82 19.22
CA SER A 690 4.75 10.12 19.63
C SER A 690 3.39 10.33 18.99
N ASP A 691 2.38 9.58 19.44
CA ASP A 691 0.98 9.97 19.27
C ASP A 691 0.25 9.79 20.61
N SER A 692 -0.48 10.82 20.99
CA SER A 692 -1.03 11.14 22.32
C SER A 692 -1.47 9.95 23.21
N GLY A 693 -0.81 9.81 24.37
CA GLY A 693 -1.13 8.88 25.46
C GLY A 693 -0.01 7.86 25.73
N ALA A 694 1.22 8.34 25.93
CA ALA A 694 2.45 7.66 25.57
C ALA A 694 2.77 6.44 26.44
N GLN A 695 2.25 5.29 26.01
CA GLN A 695 2.67 3.96 26.39
C GLN A 695 3.65 3.44 25.33
N PHE A 696 4.87 3.08 25.73
CA PHE A 696 5.88 2.60 24.79
C PHE A 696 5.63 1.14 24.40
N LYS A 697 5.91 0.81 23.13
CA LYS A 697 5.96 -0.56 22.63
C LYS A 697 7.33 -0.85 22.02
N LEU A 698 8.14 -1.66 22.68
CA LEU A 698 9.49 -2.01 22.26
C LEU A 698 9.54 -3.44 21.73
N ASP A 699 9.77 -3.58 20.42
CA ASP A 699 9.99 -4.87 19.75
C ASP A 699 11.50 -5.12 19.59
N ILE A 700 12.06 -6.14 20.23
CA ILE A 700 13.49 -6.46 20.16
C ILE A 700 13.76 -7.97 20.15
N GLN A 701 14.80 -8.38 19.42
CA GLN A 701 15.32 -9.75 19.48
C GLN A 701 16.30 -9.88 20.66
N LEU A 702 16.03 -10.82 21.57
CA LEU A 702 16.87 -11.12 22.73
C LEU A 702 17.46 -12.51 22.61
N ASP A 703 18.73 -12.66 22.99
CA ASP A 703 19.49 -13.89 22.92
C ASP A 703 19.51 -14.63 24.27
N ILE A 704 19.38 -15.95 24.24
CA ILE A 704 19.54 -16.81 25.41
C ILE A 704 20.93 -16.62 26.05
N GLY A 705 20.99 -16.61 27.38
CA GLY A 705 22.24 -16.50 28.14
C GLY A 705 22.80 -15.09 28.27
N THR A 706 22.23 -14.10 27.55
CA THR A 706 22.58 -12.69 27.70
C THR A 706 21.66 -12.03 28.74
N ILE A 707 22.24 -11.20 29.62
CA ILE A 707 21.48 -10.38 30.56
C ILE A 707 21.13 -9.08 29.85
N TYR A 708 19.86 -8.66 29.92
CA TYR A 708 19.44 -7.36 29.43
C TYR A 708 18.90 -6.51 30.58
N VAL A 709 18.98 -5.19 30.44
CA VAL A 709 18.44 -4.23 31.41
C VAL A 709 17.46 -3.32 30.68
N LEU A 710 16.19 -3.43 31.03
CA LEU A 710 15.13 -2.52 30.60
C LEU A 710 15.06 -1.35 31.57
N VAL A 711 15.28 -0.14 31.08
CA VAL A 711 15.18 1.10 31.83
C VAL A 711 13.87 1.77 31.47
N VAL A 712 13.04 2.03 32.49
CA VAL A 712 11.78 2.76 32.33
C VAL A 712 11.89 4.11 33.01
N THR A 713 11.48 5.16 32.30
CA THR A 713 11.50 6.57 32.71
C THR A 713 10.25 7.27 32.17
N THR A 714 10.06 8.56 32.42
CA THR A 714 8.95 9.36 31.88
C THR A 714 9.40 10.32 30.79
N PHE A 715 8.45 10.83 29.99
CA PHE A 715 8.68 11.93 29.04
C PHE A 715 8.81 13.29 29.73
N ASP A 716 8.14 13.50 30.89
CA ASP A 716 8.37 14.66 31.75
C ASP A 716 9.20 14.27 32.98
N SER A 717 10.33 14.96 33.16
CA SER A 717 11.22 14.93 34.33
C SER A 717 10.54 15.05 35.71
N LYS A 718 9.33 15.62 35.80
CA LYS A 718 8.59 15.81 37.05
C LYS A 718 7.48 14.76 37.29
N GLU A 719 7.19 13.94 36.29
CA GLU A 719 6.09 13.00 36.33
C GLU A 719 6.42 11.77 37.18
N THR A 720 5.47 11.37 38.01
CA THR A 720 5.59 10.20 38.91
C THR A 720 4.26 9.47 38.93
N GLY A 721 4.28 8.15 39.03
CA GLY A 721 3.07 7.35 39.00
C GLY A 721 3.32 5.88 38.67
N LYS A 722 2.22 5.14 38.50
CA LYS A 722 2.24 3.68 38.32
C LYS A 722 2.40 3.32 36.85
N PHE A 723 3.24 2.32 36.60
CA PHE A 723 3.37 1.69 35.28
C PHE A 723 3.38 0.17 35.41
N SER A 724 2.94 -0.48 34.35
CA SER A 724 3.02 -1.91 34.11
C SER A 724 3.69 -2.14 32.76
N ILE A 725 4.34 -3.29 32.60
CA ILE A 725 5.00 -3.71 31.37
C ILE A 725 4.49 -5.11 31.06
N ASP A 726 3.75 -5.21 29.97
CA ASP A 726 3.32 -6.46 29.38
C ASP A 726 4.37 -6.92 28.40
N MET A 727 4.98 -8.07 28.68
CA MET A 727 5.91 -8.71 27.77
C MET A 727 5.21 -9.84 27.02
N LEU A 728 5.32 -9.80 25.69
CA LEU A 728 4.79 -10.79 24.75
C LEU A 728 5.98 -11.43 24.03
N GLY A 729 6.11 -12.75 24.10
CA GLY A 729 7.21 -13.46 23.45
C GLY A 729 7.19 -14.95 23.74
N LYS A 730 8.31 -15.63 23.49
CA LYS A 730 8.45 -17.08 23.67
C LYS A 730 8.54 -17.49 25.15
N ASN A 731 8.41 -18.79 25.44
CA ASN A 731 8.20 -19.31 26.79
C ASN A 731 9.37 -19.05 27.79
N LYS A 732 9.00 -18.63 29.01
CA LYS A 732 9.83 -18.38 30.21
C LYS A 732 10.83 -17.22 30.12
N VAL A 733 10.44 -16.08 30.69
CA VAL A 733 11.29 -14.89 30.92
C VAL A 733 11.24 -14.49 32.40
N ILE A 734 12.36 -14.03 32.95
CA ILE A 734 12.49 -13.53 34.32
C ILE A 734 12.68 -12.01 34.26
N LEU A 735 11.88 -11.28 35.05
CA LEU A 735 11.94 -9.83 35.22
C LEU A 735 12.23 -9.54 36.71
N GLU A 736 13.33 -8.83 37.00
CA GLU A 736 13.77 -8.50 38.37
C GLU A 736 14.17 -7.03 38.47
N ARG A 737 13.75 -6.32 39.53
CA ARG A 737 14.17 -4.93 39.78
C ARG A 737 15.64 -4.86 40.21
N LEU A 738 16.40 -3.90 39.67
CA LEU A 738 17.80 -3.62 40.06
C LEU A 738 17.89 -2.33 40.89
N SER A 739 18.65 -2.38 41.99
CA SER A 739 18.93 -1.23 42.87
C SER A 739 20.45 -0.98 42.90
N THR A 740 20.92 0.22 42.58
CA THR A 740 22.35 0.64 42.69
C THR A 740 22.53 1.79 43.70
N PRO A 741 23.73 1.96 44.33
CA PRO A 741 23.88 2.68 45.60
C PRO A 741 23.84 4.20 45.46
N VAL A 742 23.38 4.87 46.52
CA VAL A 742 23.20 6.32 46.67
C VAL A 742 24.56 7.04 46.72
N ASN A 743 24.83 7.94 45.76
CA ASN A 743 25.98 8.87 45.83
C ASN A 743 25.66 10.09 46.69
N MET A 744 26.58 10.42 47.59
CA MET A 744 26.49 11.48 48.60
C MET A 744 26.42 12.88 47.95
N GLN A 745 25.33 13.63 48.19
CA GLN A 745 25.16 15.01 47.71
C GLN A 745 25.57 16.04 48.78
N LEU A 746 26.49 16.94 48.45
CA LEU A 746 26.81 18.14 49.22
C LEU A 746 26.01 19.31 48.61
N LYS A 747 25.18 19.99 49.40
CA LYS A 747 24.36 21.13 48.95
C LYS A 747 24.87 22.43 49.57
N TYR A 748 25.12 23.43 48.72
CA TYR A 748 25.41 24.81 49.10
C TYR A 748 24.31 25.72 48.51
N SER A 749 23.85 26.71 49.28
CA SER A 749 22.80 27.64 48.86
C SER A 749 23.16 29.06 49.28
N SER A 750 23.11 30.00 48.35
CA SER A 750 23.24 31.45 48.59
C SER A 750 22.08 32.20 47.92
N LYS A 751 22.03 33.53 48.08
CA LYS A 751 21.00 34.38 47.49
C LYS A 751 21.64 35.62 46.87
N LEU A 752 21.45 35.80 45.57
CA LEU A 752 21.77 37.04 44.86
C LEU A 752 20.72 38.11 45.19
N THR A 753 21.19 39.30 45.56
CA THR A 753 20.39 40.49 45.88
C THR A 753 20.79 41.66 44.97
N ASP A 754 20.02 42.75 44.96
CA ASP A 754 20.32 43.93 44.13
C ASP A 754 21.66 44.61 44.51
N ASP A 755 22.18 44.35 45.71
CA ASP A 755 23.50 44.79 46.17
C ASP A 755 24.64 43.85 45.72
N SER A 756 24.33 42.73 45.08
CA SER A 756 25.33 41.75 44.63
C SER A 756 26.17 42.32 43.49
N PRO A 757 27.48 42.01 43.42
CA PRO A 757 28.37 42.50 42.37
C PRO A 757 27.82 42.20 40.98
N THR A 758 28.02 43.10 40.01
CA THR A 758 27.51 42.92 38.66
C THR A 758 28.61 42.95 37.60
N TYR A 759 28.43 42.19 36.52
CA TYR A 759 29.34 42.18 35.37
C TYR A 759 28.57 42.17 34.04
N TYR A 760 29.26 42.48 32.94
CA TYR A 760 28.69 42.48 31.59
C TYR A 760 28.91 41.14 30.91
N ARG A 761 27.82 40.55 30.42
CA ARG A 761 27.81 39.35 29.58
C ARG A 761 27.32 39.75 28.18
N ASP A 762 28.14 39.50 27.17
CA ASP A 762 27.83 39.66 25.74
C ASP A 762 27.04 40.92 25.35
N CYS A 763 27.56 42.09 25.76
CA CYS A 763 27.08 43.41 25.29
C CYS A 763 25.56 43.65 25.38
N GLN A 764 24.85 43.01 26.31
CA GLN A 764 23.45 43.30 26.62
C GLN A 764 23.32 44.01 27.98
N VAL A 765 22.47 45.04 28.02
CA VAL A 765 21.94 45.63 29.25
C VAL A 765 20.68 44.83 29.61
N PRO A 766 20.51 44.33 30.86
CA PRO A 766 21.10 44.82 32.11
C PRO A 766 22.26 43.97 32.67
N ARG A 767 23.02 44.56 33.61
CA ARG A 767 24.19 43.94 34.26
C ARG A 767 23.78 42.71 35.08
N CYS A 768 24.51 41.61 34.92
CA CYS A 768 24.19 40.35 35.61
C CYS A 768 24.81 40.34 37.00
N HIS A 769 24.01 40.07 38.04
CA HIS A 769 24.51 39.85 39.40
C HIS A 769 25.26 38.51 39.48
N TYR A 770 26.40 38.50 40.17
CA TYR A 770 27.24 37.31 40.33
C TYR A 770 27.74 37.17 41.77
N GLU A 771 28.06 35.93 42.12
CA GLU A 771 28.70 35.54 43.37
C GLU A 771 29.76 34.48 43.05
N THR A 772 30.88 34.50 43.78
CA THR A 772 31.98 33.54 43.59
C THR A 772 32.18 32.70 44.85
N SER A 773 32.41 31.41 44.67
CA SER A 773 32.71 30.48 45.76
C SER A 773 33.87 29.58 45.36
N GLN A 774 34.82 29.36 46.27
CA GLN A 774 35.99 28.52 46.02
C GLN A 774 35.70 27.08 46.43
N ILE A 775 35.94 26.14 45.52
CA ILE A 775 35.75 24.71 45.74
C ILE A 775 37.12 24.05 45.91
N HIS A 776 37.37 23.48 47.09
CA HIS A 776 38.57 22.67 47.34
C HIS A 776 38.28 21.19 47.12
N VAL A 777 39.05 20.55 46.24
CA VAL A 777 38.85 19.15 45.84
C VAL A 777 40.05 18.33 46.28
N ASN A 778 39.84 17.42 47.24
CA ASN A 778 40.91 16.63 47.86
C ASN A 778 41.24 15.31 47.12
N THR A 779 40.39 14.86 46.18
CA THR A 779 40.59 13.61 45.42
C THR A 779 40.28 13.83 43.95
N THR A 780 41.00 13.17 43.05
CA THR A 780 40.82 13.34 41.60
C THR A 780 39.73 12.39 41.11
N ALA A 781 38.55 12.94 40.79
CA ALA A 781 37.39 12.19 40.28
C ALA A 781 36.52 13.09 39.38
N LEU A 782 35.54 12.50 38.68
CA LEU A 782 34.56 13.26 37.91
C LEU A 782 33.46 13.79 38.86
N TYR A 783 33.40 15.10 39.03
CA TYR A 783 32.40 15.77 39.89
C TYR A 783 31.32 16.41 39.03
N VAL A 784 30.06 16.11 39.33
CA VAL A 784 28.90 16.73 38.67
C VAL A 784 28.37 17.83 39.58
N LEU A 785 28.40 19.07 39.08
CA LEU A 785 27.86 20.24 39.77
C LEU A 785 26.52 20.60 39.14
N SER A 786 25.45 20.51 39.92
CA SER A 786 24.10 20.84 39.49
C SER A 786 23.51 21.92 40.40
N SER A 787 22.88 22.94 39.82
CA SER A 787 22.20 23.98 40.59
C SER A 787 20.68 23.83 40.50
N GLU A 788 20.00 23.88 41.64
CA GLU A 788 18.53 24.01 41.73
C GLU A 788 18.20 25.46 42.08
N ASN A 789 17.85 26.27 41.08
CA ASN A 789 17.62 27.70 41.26
C ASN A 789 16.20 28.09 40.80
N ASN A 790 15.58 29.03 41.50
CA ASN A 790 14.31 29.65 41.10
C ASN A 790 14.51 30.85 40.15
N ILE A 791 15.75 31.11 39.73
CA ILE A 791 16.16 32.18 38.83
C ILE A 791 16.99 31.58 37.68
N ASN A 792 17.02 32.26 36.53
CA ASN A 792 17.90 31.90 35.41
C ASN A 792 19.35 32.25 35.74
N ALA A 793 19.99 31.38 36.54
CA ALA A 793 21.39 31.51 36.92
C ALA A 793 22.28 30.59 36.08
N TYR A 794 23.51 31.02 35.85
CA TYR A 794 24.52 30.30 35.07
C TYR A 794 25.73 30.00 35.96
N GLY A 795 26.23 28.77 35.88
CA GLY A 795 27.42 28.33 36.61
C GLY A 795 28.65 28.32 35.72
N TYR A 796 29.77 28.81 36.24
CA TYR A 796 31.06 28.82 35.55
C TYR A 796 32.16 28.32 36.48
N ILE A 797 33.11 27.56 35.94
CA ILE A 797 34.26 27.06 36.69
C ILE A 797 35.52 27.67 36.10
N TYR A 798 36.22 28.43 36.93
CA TYR A 798 37.51 29.02 36.62
C TYR A 798 38.60 28.26 37.36
N LYS A 799 39.73 28.04 36.68
CA LYS A 799 40.89 27.37 37.26
C LYS A 799 41.58 28.22 38.34
N HIS A 800 41.35 29.54 38.31
CA HIS A 800 41.93 30.59 39.17
C HIS A 800 40.87 31.66 39.47
N ASP A 801 41.24 32.77 40.11
CA ASP A 801 40.29 33.82 40.51
C ASP A 801 39.53 34.43 39.33
N PHE A 802 38.22 34.60 39.51
CA PHE A 802 37.33 35.19 38.50
C PHE A 802 37.61 36.70 38.35
N ASN A 803 37.93 37.12 37.12
CA ASN A 803 38.09 38.53 36.76
C ASN A 803 36.86 39.06 35.99
N PRO A 804 36.01 39.89 36.60
CA PRO A 804 34.77 40.38 35.98
C PRO A 804 34.98 41.34 34.80
N LEU A 805 36.20 41.85 34.59
CA LEU A 805 36.54 42.69 33.42
C LEU A 805 36.99 41.86 32.20
N LYS A 806 37.33 40.58 32.39
CA LYS A 806 37.76 39.65 31.34
C LYS A 806 37.22 38.23 31.58
N PRO A 807 35.89 38.03 31.51
CA PRO A 807 35.26 36.77 31.91
C PRO A 807 35.63 35.51 31.10
N PRO A 808 36.16 35.54 29.85
CA PRO A 808 36.55 34.30 29.16
C PRO A 808 37.94 33.76 29.54
N GLU A 809 38.83 34.59 30.10
CA GLU A 809 40.18 34.15 30.44
C GLU A 809 40.10 33.11 31.59
N ASN A 810 40.67 31.91 31.36
CA ASN A 810 40.76 30.79 32.31
C ASN A 810 39.45 29.99 32.58
N LEU A 811 38.46 30.08 31.68
CA LEU A 811 37.24 29.27 31.71
C LEU A 811 37.52 27.82 31.27
N LEU A 812 37.13 26.83 32.10
CA LEU A 812 37.43 25.41 31.85
C LEU A 812 36.34 24.63 31.12
N LEU A 813 35.08 25.06 31.17
CA LEU A 813 33.95 24.32 30.57
C LEU A 813 32.76 25.27 30.29
N SER A 814 32.15 25.12 29.11
CA SER A 814 30.86 25.68 28.72
C SER A 814 29.98 24.59 28.08
N HIS A 815 28.68 24.86 27.91
CA HIS A 815 27.62 23.85 27.90
C HIS A 815 27.52 22.92 26.66
N ASP A 816 28.18 23.19 25.52
CA ASP A 816 27.93 22.39 24.31
C ASP A 816 29.25 21.77 23.77
N GLY A 817 29.26 20.43 23.64
CA GLY A 817 30.40 19.62 23.16
C GLY A 817 30.42 19.36 21.63
N PRO A 818 31.47 18.71 21.08
CA PRO A 818 31.88 18.90 19.68
C PRO A 818 31.72 17.66 18.77
N GLU A 819 31.16 17.84 17.56
CA GLU A 819 31.66 17.40 16.24
C GLU A 819 30.55 17.55 15.17
N LEU A 820 30.71 18.53 14.26
CA LEU A 820 29.75 18.89 13.21
C LEU A 820 30.27 18.45 11.83
N SER A 821 29.70 17.39 11.23
CA SER A 821 30.05 16.94 9.87
C SER A 821 29.23 17.69 8.80
N SER A 822 29.89 18.63 8.11
CA SER A 822 29.68 19.26 6.77
C SER A 822 28.29 19.40 6.09
N CYS A 823 27.18 19.24 6.80
CA CYS A 823 25.80 19.43 6.34
C CYS A 823 25.38 20.89 6.56
N VAL A 824 24.91 21.62 5.53
CA VAL A 824 24.55 23.06 5.68
C VAL A 824 23.07 23.36 5.37
N ILE A 825 22.47 22.82 4.29
CA ILE A 825 21.09 23.16 3.87
C ILE A 825 20.31 21.90 3.44
N GLY A 826 19.02 21.80 3.81
CA GLY A 826 18.10 20.75 3.37
C GLY A 826 17.50 19.92 4.51
N ASP A 827 16.51 19.09 4.18
CA ASP A 827 15.65 18.33 5.09
C ASP A 827 16.41 17.44 6.11
N GLN A 828 17.66 17.08 5.78
CA GLN A 828 18.54 16.23 6.59
C GLN A 828 19.52 17.02 7.50
N CYS A 829 19.71 18.32 7.27
CA CYS A 829 20.52 19.19 8.14
C CYS A 829 19.67 19.99 9.13
N ASN A 830 18.39 20.24 8.80
CA ASN A 830 17.46 20.96 9.65
C ASN A 830 16.02 20.46 9.41
N PHE A 831 15.47 19.75 10.40
CA PHE A 831 14.14 19.10 10.32
C PHE A 831 12.96 20.05 10.03
N TYR A 832 13.16 21.38 10.14
CA TYR A 832 12.15 22.41 9.89
C TYR A 832 12.19 23.00 8.47
N LEU A 833 13.14 22.56 7.65
CA LEU A 833 13.28 22.90 6.24
C LEU A 833 13.01 21.65 5.41
N LYS A 834 11.76 21.18 5.38
CA LYS A 834 11.31 20.36 4.24
C LYS A 834 11.07 21.30 3.06
N GLY A 835 11.47 20.94 1.86
CA GLY A 835 10.78 21.26 0.59
C GLY A 835 10.89 22.67 -0.06
N ILE A 836 11.00 22.62 -1.40
CA ILE A 836 10.50 23.58 -2.41
C ILE A 836 10.64 25.08 -2.04
N GLY A 837 11.87 25.62 -2.16
CA GLY A 837 12.06 27.08 -2.15
C GLY A 837 13.43 27.59 -1.71
N LEU A 838 14.52 27.09 -2.32
CA LEU A 838 15.86 27.66 -2.09
C LEU A 838 15.85 29.17 -2.38
N THR A 839 16.22 29.96 -1.39
CA THR A 839 16.33 31.42 -1.52
C THR A 839 17.68 31.78 -2.12
N LEU A 840 17.81 33.01 -2.61
CA LEU A 840 19.11 33.49 -3.10
C LEU A 840 20.17 33.51 -1.98
N ASP A 841 19.75 33.67 -0.73
CA ASP A 841 20.64 33.60 0.44
C ASP A 841 21.21 32.18 0.59
N ASP A 842 20.37 31.14 0.41
CA ASP A 842 20.75 29.73 0.49
C ASP A 842 21.67 29.29 -0.66
N ILE A 843 21.40 29.80 -1.88
CA ILE A 843 22.14 29.43 -3.08
C ILE A 843 23.56 30.02 -3.07
N LEU A 844 23.71 31.28 -2.63
CA LEU A 844 25.00 31.98 -2.65
C LEU A 844 25.79 31.84 -1.35
N HIS A 845 25.25 31.15 -0.35
CA HIS A 845 25.77 31.08 1.02
C HIS A 845 27.25 30.72 1.09
N ASP A 846 27.64 29.58 0.50
CA ASP A 846 29.00 29.03 0.57
C ASP A 846 30.00 29.71 -0.38
N GLU A 847 29.50 30.45 -1.37
CA GLU A 847 30.29 31.01 -2.48
C GLU A 847 30.74 32.47 -2.24
N LEU A 848 30.07 33.19 -1.36
CA LEU A 848 30.37 34.59 -1.03
C LEU A 848 31.44 34.67 0.06
N GLN A 849 32.62 35.19 -0.29
CA GLN A 849 33.69 35.40 0.68
C GLN A 849 33.49 36.73 1.43
N PRO A 850 33.29 36.71 2.76
CA PRO A 850 33.04 37.95 3.50
C PRO A 850 34.26 38.86 3.58
N ASN A 851 34.03 40.16 3.71
CA ASN A 851 35.04 41.23 3.74
C ASN A 851 35.93 41.34 2.49
N THR A 852 35.55 40.71 1.38
CA THR A 852 36.31 40.83 0.12
C THR A 852 35.55 41.69 -0.90
N VAL A 853 36.27 42.63 -1.53
CA VAL A 853 35.70 43.52 -2.56
C VAL A 853 35.25 42.69 -3.77
N LEU A 854 34.14 43.10 -4.42
CA LEU A 854 33.50 42.37 -5.52
C LEU A 854 34.45 41.88 -6.63
N ASN A 855 35.50 42.64 -6.97
CA ASN A 855 36.48 42.24 -7.99
C ASN A 855 37.27 40.97 -7.64
N ASN A 856 37.44 40.71 -6.34
CA ASN A 856 38.20 39.58 -5.81
C ASN A 856 37.31 38.39 -5.39
N GLN A 857 35.98 38.50 -5.55
CA GLN A 857 35.05 37.40 -5.35
C GLN A 857 35.21 36.32 -6.43
N SER A 858 34.61 35.14 -6.23
CA SER A 858 34.68 34.03 -7.18
C SER A 858 34.16 34.41 -8.58
N PHE A 859 34.62 33.71 -9.62
CA PHE A 859 34.16 33.95 -10.99
C PHE A 859 32.63 33.82 -11.10
N SER A 860 32.06 32.84 -10.40
CA SER A 860 30.62 32.60 -10.37
C SER A 860 29.83 33.79 -9.82
N ILE A 861 30.29 34.43 -8.73
CA ILE A 861 29.64 35.62 -8.17
C ILE A 861 29.74 36.82 -9.13
N LYS A 862 30.90 37.04 -9.75
CA LYS A 862 31.09 38.13 -10.73
C LYS A 862 30.21 37.95 -11.97
N LEU A 863 30.12 36.73 -12.49
CA LEU A 863 29.25 36.39 -13.60
C LEU A 863 27.77 36.59 -13.22
N SER A 864 27.37 36.18 -12.02
CA SER A 864 26.01 36.37 -11.50
C SER A 864 25.62 37.82 -11.32
N ALA A 865 26.55 38.67 -10.84
CA ALA A 865 26.35 40.11 -10.74
C ALA A 865 26.19 40.75 -12.14
N GLY A 866 27.03 40.35 -13.11
CA GLY A 866 26.92 40.80 -14.49
C GLY A 866 25.59 40.41 -15.13
N LEU A 867 25.16 39.15 -14.98
CA LEU A 867 23.87 38.67 -15.48
C LEU A 867 22.69 39.41 -14.85
N THR A 868 22.72 39.67 -13.54
CA THR A 868 21.66 40.41 -12.83
C THR A 868 21.52 41.84 -13.35
N ILE A 869 22.63 42.53 -13.66
CA ILE A 869 22.60 43.86 -14.27
C ILE A 869 22.00 43.81 -15.67
N ILE A 870 22.42 42.84 -16.50
CA ILE A 870 21.88 42.67 -17.87
C ILE A 870 20.37 42.43 -17.82
N MET A 871 19.93 41.51 -16.95
CA MET A 871 18.53 41.19 -16.74
C MET A 871 17.73 42.40 -16.25
N PHE A 872 18.28 43.19 -15.33
CA PHE A 872 17.66 44.43 -14.87
C PHE A 872 17.52 45.46 -15.99
N VAL A 873 18.57 45.73 -16.75
CA VAL A 873 18.54 46.72 -17.86
C VAL A 873 17.55 46.28 -18.93
N ALA A 874 17.60 45.01 -19.35
CA ALA A 874 16.66 44.46 -20.33
C ALA A 874 15.21 44.55 -19.83
N GLY A 875 14.97 44.13 -18.59
CA GLY A 875 13.65 44.16 -17.95
C GLY A 875 13.11 45.58 -17.74
N LEU A 876 13.96 46.53 -17.36
CA LEU A 876 13.62 47.95 -17.18
C LEU A 876 13.20 48.58 -18.51
N ILE A 877 13.99 48.38 -19.56
CA ILE A 877 13.66 48.86 -20.92
C ILE A 877 12.32 48.27 -21.35
N ASN A 878 12.14 46.96 -21.23
CA ASN A 878 10.91 46.27 -21.61
C ASN A 878 9.68 46.80 -20.84
N SER A 879 9.82 47.04 -19.53
CA SER A 879 8.73 47.53 -18.68
C SER A 879 8.37 48.98 -18.98
N ILE A 880 9.36 49.85 -19.23
CA ILE A 880 9.13 51.25 -19.62
C ILE A 880 8.42 51.34 -20.97
N LEU A 881 8.88 50.58 -21.97
CA LEU A 881 8.26 50.53 -23.29
C LEU A 881 6.81 50.03 -23.22
N SER A 882 6.56 49.01 -22.40
CA SER A 882 5.20 48.50 -22.14
C SER A 882 4.32 49.53 -21.43
N PHE A 883 4.84 50.18 -20.40
CA PHE A 883 4.13 51.23 -19.65
C PHE A 883 3.70 52.40 -20.55
N ILE A 884 4.63 52.92 -21.37
CA ILE A 884 4.34 53.99 -22.36
C ILE A 884 3.22 53.57 -23.32
N THR A 885 3.20 52.29 -23.70
CA THR A 885 2.20 51.74 -24.62
C THR A 885 0.81 51.65 -23.98
N PHE A 886 0.72 51.11 -22.76
CA PHE A 886 -0.55 50.83 -22.10
C PHE A 886 -1.11 52.03 -21.31
N GLN A 887 -0.32 53.08 -21.07
CA GLN A 887 -0.83 54.35 -20.52
C GLN A 887 -1.72 55.11 -21.52
N HIS A 888 -1.62 54.81 -22.82
CA HIS A 888 -2.42 55.48 -23.85
C HIS A 888 -3.91 55.16 -23.72
N LYS A 889 -4.78 56.17 -23.87
CA LYS A 889 -6.24 56.02 -23.72
C LYS A 889 -6.85 54.97 -24.67
N ASP A 890 -6.28 54.81 -25.86
CA ASP A 890 -6.75 53.82 -26.85
C ASP A 890 -6.45 52.39 -26.44
N SER A 891 -5.34 52.17 -25.71
CA SER A 891 -4.98 50.86 -25.18
C SER A 891 -5.92 50.43 -24.04
N GLN A 892 -6.47 51.39 -23.28
CA GLN A 892 -7.36 51.16 -22.12
C GLN A 892 -8.85 51.20 -22.48
N GLN A 893 -9.24 50.91 -23.73
CA GLN A 893 -10.64 50.89 -24.14
C GLN A 893 -11.43 49.69 -23.57
N VAL A 894 -10.74 48.64 -23.13
CA VAL A 894 -11.27 47.42 -22.50
C VAL A 894 -10.39 47.03 -21.31
N GLY A 895 -10.90 46.15 -20.43
CA GLY A 895 -10.21 45.72 -19.21
C GLY A 895 -8.83 45.13 -19.45
N CYS A 896 -8.63 44.39 -20.56
CA CYS A 896 -7.37 43.81 -20.98
C CYS A 896 -6.22 44.84 -21.04
N GLY A 897 -6.49 46.07 -21.47
CA GLY A 897 -5.47 47.13 -21.49
C GLY A 897 -5.12 47.65 -20.09
N MET A 898 -6.07 47.61 -19.16
CA MET A 898 -5.83 47.97 -17.76
C MET A 898 -5.03 46.88 -17.04
N TYR A 899 -5.29 45.60 -17.31
CA TYR A 899 -4.50 44.49 -16.78
C TYR A 899 -3.07 44.51 -17.32
N LEU A 900 -2.85 44.79 -18.61
CA LEU A 900 -1.51 44.91 -19.19
C LEU A 900 -0.74 46.12 -18.65
N LEU A 901 -1.43 47.22 -18.35
CA LEU A 901 -0.82 48.35 -17.64
C LEU A 901 -0.40 47.96 -16.22
N ALA A 902 -1.29 47.30 -15.48
CA ALA A 902 -0.99 46.82 -14.12
C ALA A 902 0.17 45.81 -14.13
N SER A 903 0.18 44.87 -15.09
CA SER A 903 1.24 43.89 -15.30
C SER A 903 2.58 44.58 -15.60
N SER A 904 2.60 45.60 -16.47
CA SER A 904 3.82 46.38 -16.75
C SER A 904 4.39 47.06 -15.50
N ILE A 905 3.52 47.53 -14.59
CA ILE A 905 3.93 48.11 -13.31
C ILE A 905 4.46 47.02 -12.37
N THR A 906 3.76 45.89 -12.25
CA THR A 906 4.19 44.79 -11.37
C THR A 906 5.49 44.16 -11.85
N SER A 907 5.74 44.03 -13.16
CA SER A 907 7.01 43.52 -13.69
C SER A 907 8.16 44.47 -13.43
N LEU A 908 7.94 45.79 -13.56
CA LEU A 908 8.94 46.79 -13.19
C LEU A 908 9.30 46.67 -11.70
N LEU A 909 8.28 46.53 -10.84
CA LEU A 909 8.47 46.34 -9.40
C LEU A 909 9.18 45.03 -9.08
N ALA A 910 8.83 43.92 -9.75
CA ALA A 910 9.50 42.63 -9.59
C ALA A 910 10.98 42.68 -9.98
N ILE A 911 11.30 43.27 -11.13
CA ILE A 911 12.69 43.41 -11.61
C ILE A 911 13.51 44.32 -10.69
N SER A 912 12.89 45.40 -10.19
CA SER A 912 13.50 46.32 -9.22
C SER A 912 13.75 45.63 -7.88
N MET A 913 12.78 44.84 -7.38
CA MET A 913 12.94 44.09 -6.14
C MET A 913 13.96 42.94 -6.28
N PHE A 914 14.06 42.33 -7.46
CA PHE A 914 15.06 41.29 -7.74
C PHE A 914 16.49 41.83 -7.69
N ILE A 915 16.76 42.98 -8.34
CA ILE A 915 18.09 43.61 -8.25
C ILE A 915 18.39 44.07 -6.82
N ILE A 916 17.40 44.62 -6.10
CA ILE A 916 17.55 44.99 -4.69
C ILE A 916 17.89 43.75 -3.87
N LYS A 917 17.20 42.63 -4.06
CA LYS A 917 17.47 41.38 -3.33
C LYS A 917 18.88 40.87 -3.60
N PHE A 918 19.30 40.77 -4.86
CA PHE A 918 20.63 40.29 -5.22
C PHE A 918 21.74 41.13 -4.57
N TRP A 919 21.67 42.46 -4.72
CA TRP A 919 22.67 43.34 -4.12
C TRP A 919 22.58 43.40 -2.61
N PHE A 920 21.39 43.22 -2.03
CA PHE A 920 21.24 43.09 -0.58
C PHE A 920 22.03 41.87 -0.07
N VAL A 921 21.91 40.70 -0.69
CA VAL A 921 22.72 39.52 -0.31
C VAL A 921 24.21 39.78 -0.46
N VAL A 922 24.65 40.32 -1.60
CA VAL A 922 26.08 40.60 -1.84
C VAL A 922 26.65 41.64 -0.86
N LEU A 923 25.93 42.74 -0.60
CA LEU A 923 26.40 43.83 0.25
C LEU A 923 26.40 43.47 1.75
N THR A 924 25.46 42.62 2.17
CA THR A 924 25.42 42.12 3.55
C THR A 924 26.61 41.20 3.82
N HIS A 925 26.99 40.32 2.89
CA HIS A 925 28.18 39.48 3.03
C HIS A 925 29.51 40.25 2.88
N ILE A 926 29.55 41.34 2.11
CA ILE A 926 30.73 42.24 2.01
C ILE A 926 30.82 43.21 3.23
N ASN A 927 29.95 43.05 4.24
CA ASN A 927 29.90 43.83 5.49
C ASN A 927 29.72 45.34 5.29
N VAL A 928 28.96 45.74 4.26
CA VAL A 928 28.64 47.15 4.01
C VAL A 928 27.53 47.67 4.95
N PHE A 929 26.70 46.78 5.51
CA PHE A 929 25.59 47.13 6.41
C PHE A 929 25.78 46.50 7.81
N PRO A 930 26.25 47.27 8.82
CA PRO A 930 26.45 46.74 10.17
C PRO A 930 25.19 46.77 11.05
N ASN A 931 24.04 47.26 10.54
CA ASN A 931 22.85 47.46 11.37
C ASN A 931 21.86 46.28 11.26
N LEU A 932 21.74 45.54 12.35
CA LEU A 932 20.87 44.37 12.48
C LEU A 932 19.39 44.62 12.17
N SER A 933 18.92 45.86 12.38
CA SER A 933 17.54 46.25 12.06
C SER A 933 17.27 46.24 10.55
N VAL A 934 18.28 46.62 9.76
CA VAL A 934 18.21 46.60 8.28
C VAL A 934 18.21 45.16 7.78
N LEU A 935 19.01 44.29 8.39
CA LEU A 935 19.04 42.85 8.10
C LEU A 935 17.69 42.19 8.42
N ARG A 936 17.11 42.46 9.60
CA ARG A 936 15.80 41.93 9.99
C ARG A 936 14.66 42.44 9.09
N GLY A 937 14.67 43.73 8.74
CA GLY A 937 13.70 44.31 7.81
C GLY A 937 13.81 43.71 6.41
N GLY A 938 15.04 43.57 5.89
CA GLY A 938 15.28 42.91 4.61
C GLY A 938 14.83 41.46 4.59
N CYS A 939 15.08 40.73 5.68
CA CYS A 939 14.65 39.35 5.89
C CYS A 939 13.14 39.18 5.79
N ALA A 940 12.38 40.02 6.48
CA ALA A 940 10.93 39.89 6.58
C ALA A 940 10.18 40.46 5.37
N SER A 941 10.78 41.38 4.61
CA SER A 941 10.05 42.16 3.59
C SER A 941 10.47 41.89 2.15
N ILE A 942 11.77 41.78 1.83
CA ILE A 942 12.22 41.81 0.42
C ILE A 942 11.73 40.59 -0.36
N GLU A 943 11.89 39.39 0.22
CA GLU A 943 11.54 38.13 -0.45
C GLU A 943 10.02 37.93 -0.63
N PRO A 944 9.17 38.14 0.39
CA PRO A 944 7.72 38.00 0.22
C PRO A 944 7.14 39.05 -0.76
N ILE A 945 7.66 40.28 -0.75
CA ILE A 945 7.25 41.33 -1.69
C ILE A 945 7.64 40.96 -3.13
N LEU A 946 8.84 40.40 -3.32
CA LEU A 946 9.29 39.95 -4.63
C LEU A 946 8.37 38.84 -5.18
N LYS A 947 8.04 37.84 -4.37
CA LYS A 947 7.09 36.77 -4.74
C LYS A 947 5.69 37.29 -5.04
N LEU A 948 5.19 38.24 -4.24
CA LEU A 948 3.89 38.89 -4.47
C LEU A 948 3.82 39.51 -5.87
N PHE A 949 4.85 40.27 -6.28
CA PHE A 949 4.86 40.89 -7.61
C PHE A 949 4.96 39.88 -8.74
N LEU A 950 5.76 38.82 -8.59
CA LEU A 950 5.86 37.74 -9.57
C LEU A 950 4.52 37.01 -9.77
N TYR A 951 3.83 36.67 -8.68
CA TYR A 951 2.54 35.99 -8.74
C TYR A 951 1.44 36.90 -9.29
N LEU A 952 1.43 38.18 -8.92
CA LEU A 952 0.50 39.16 -9.48
C LEU A 952 0.66 39.29 -10.98
N ASP A 953 1.90 39.37 -11.48
CA ASP A 953 2.17 39.45 -12.91
C ASP A 953 1.61 38.23 -13.68
N GLY A 954 1.84 37.02 -13.15
CA GLY A 954 1.27 35.80 -13.72
C GLY A 954 -0.26 35.83 -13.81
N TRP A 955 -0.95 36.16 -12.71
CA TRP A 955 -2.41 36.18 -12.67
C TRP A 955 -3.03 37.33 -13.48
N LEU A 956 -2.38 38.49 -13.57
CA LEU A 956 -2.81 39.58 -14.46
C LEU A 956 -2.76 39.16 -15.93
N ASN A 957 -1.73 38.41 -16.32
CA ASN A 957 -1.63 37.82 -17.67
C ASN A 957 -2.73 36.77 -17.93
N ALA A 958 -3.12 35.99 -16.91
CA ALA A 958 -4.27 35.09 -17.00
C ALA A 958 -5.59 35.87 -17.19
N CYS A 959 -5.79 36.98 -16.47
CA CYS A 959 -6.97 37.84 -16.66
C CYS A 959 -7.04 38.44 -18.08
N VAL A 960 -5.89 38.80 -18.66
CA VAL A 960 -5.79 39.23 -20.07
C VAL A 960 -6.27 38.14 -21.03
N ALA A 961 -5.85 36.90 -20.81
CA ALA A 961 -6.24 35.76 -21.65
C ALA A 961 -7.76 35.50 -21.58
N VAL A 962 -8.33 35.52 -20.38
CA VAL A 962 -9.78 35.34 -20.15
C VAL A 962 -10.58 36.45 -20.82
N GLU A 963 -10.18 37.71 -20.67
CA GLU A 963 -10.91 38.81 -21.31
C GLU A 963 -10.82 38.78 -22.84
N ARG A 964 -9.69 38.36 -23.41
CA ARG A 964 -9.56 38.16 -24.87
C ARG A 964 -10.51 37.08 -25.38
N ALA A 965 -10.62 35.97 -24.66
CA ALA A 965 -11.59 34.92 -24.98
C ALA A 965 -13.04 35.43 -24.92
N LEU A 966 -13.38 36.20 -23.88
CA LEU A 966 -14.72 36.79 -23.71
C LEU A 966 -15.06 37.83 -24.78
N LEU A 967 -14.08 38.63 -25.21
CA LEU A 967 -14.26 39.62 -26.29
C LEU A 967 -14.67 38.94 -27.59
N ILE A 968 -14.02 37.83 -27.94
CA ILE A 968 -14.32 37.06 -29.16
C ILE A 968 -15.68 36.37 -29.03
N PHE A 969 -15.96 35.76 -27.87
CA PHE A 969 -17.24 35.07 -27.64
C PHE A 969 -18.45 36.01 -27.70
N LYS A 970 -18.38 37.14 -27.00
CA LYS A 970 -19.51 38.09 -26.94
C LYS A 970 -19.60 38.98 -28.18
N GLY A 971 -18.51 39.15 -28.93
CA GLY A 971 -18.48 39.96 -30.15
C GLY A 971 -19.09 41.35 -29.94
N VAL A 972 -20.13 41.68 -30.70
CA VAL A 972 -20.85 42.97 -30.63
C VAL A 972 -21.57 43.19 -29.28
N LYS A 973 -21.92 42.12 -28.55
CA LYS A 973 -22.55 42.19 -27.23
C LYS A 973 -21.54 42.43 -26.10
N PHE A 974 -20.26 42.64 -26.40
CA PHE A 974 -19.24 42.89 -25.38
C PHE A 974 -19.35 44.33 -24.82
N ASP A 975 -19.72 44.45 -23.55
CA ASP A 975 -19.81 45.74 -22.86
C ASP A 975 -18.43 46.21 -22.37
N LYS A 976 -17.89 47.20 -23.08
CA LYS A 976 -16.60 47.84 -22.75
C LYS A 976 -16.61 48.58 -21.41
N LYS A 977 -17.75 49.16 -20.98
CA LYS A 977 -17.86 49.85 -19.67
C LYS A 977 -17.86 48.84 -18.53
N GLN A 978 -18.60 47.74 -18.68
CA GLN A 978 -18.63 46.66 -17.70
C GLN A 978 -17.24 46.01 -17.55
N SER A 979 -16.56 45.71 -18.66
CA SER A 979 -15.20 45.16 -18.64
C SER A 979 -14.21 46.06 -17.90
N LYS A 980 -14.24 47.39 -18.12
CA LYS A 980 -13.39 48.32 -17.35
C LYS A 980 -13.71 48.34 -15.85
N SER A 981 -14.99 48.24 -15.49
CA SER A 981 -15.41 48.23 -14.09
C SER A 981 -14.92 46.96 -13.38
N ILE A 982 -15.07 45.81 -14.03
CA ILE A 982 -14.55 44.52 -13.54
C ILE A 982 -13.03 44.58 -13.40
N ALA A 983 -12.31 45.05 -14.42
CA ALA A 983 -10.87 45.17 -14.37
C ALA A 983 -10.35 46.03 -13.23
N ARG A 984 -11.01 47.17 -12.94
CA ARG A 984 -10.63 48.00 -11.77
C ARG A 984 -10.82 47.26 -10.45
N ARG A 985 -11.91 46.51 -10.28
CA ARG A 985 -12.16 45.73 -9.06
C ARG A 985 -11.15 44.59 -8.92
N THR A 986 -10.91 43.85 -10.00
CA THR A 986 -9.95 42.74 -10.00
C THR A 986 -8.53 43.21 -9.70
N ILE A 987 -8.07 44.32 -10.31
CA ILE A 987 -6.73 44.88 -10.02
C ILE A 987 -6.59 45.30 -8.54
N LEU A 988 -7.67 45.72 -7.89
CA LEU A 988 -7.67 46.07 -6.46
C LEU A 988 -7.73 44.84 -5.54
N ILE A 989 -8.47 43.79 -5.91
CA ILE A 989 -8.69 42.61 -5.07
C ILE A 989 -7.55 41.59 -5.19
N LEU A 990 -7.04 41.39 -6.40
CA LEU A 990 -6.05 40.35 -6.70
C LEU A 990 -4.78 40.42 -5.81
N PRO A 991 -4.20 41.59 -5.48
CA PRO A 991 -3.09 41.68 -4.54
C PRO A 991 -3.40 41.08 -3.16
N PHE A 992 -4.61 41.29 -2.63
CA PHE A 992 -5.00 40.74 -1.33
C PHE A 992 -5.18 39.22 -1.38
N CYS A 993 -5.73 38.70 -2.48
CA CYS A 993 -5.86 37.25 -2.68
C CYS A 993 -4.49 36.57 -2.73
N VAL A 994 -3.54 37.14 -3.48
CA VAL A 994 -2.17 36.60 -3.58
C VAL A 994 -1.41 36.80 -2.27
N LEU A 995 -1.62 37.90 -1.54
CA LEU A 995 -1.00 38.11 -0.23
C LEU A 995 -1.52 37.12 0.82
N GLY A 996 -2.81 36.77 0.77
CA GLY A 996 -3.41 35.79 1.68
C GLY A 996 -2.81 34.39 1.51
N THR A 997 -2.42 34.00 0.30
CA THR A 997 -1.80 32.69 0.07
C THR A 997 -0.35 32.60 0.53
N ILE A 998 0.38 33.72 0.60
CA ILE A 998 1.79 33.78 1.05
C ILE A 998 1.97 34.26 2.51
N ILE A 999 0.87 34.37 3.28
CA ILE A 999 0.91 34.94 4.63
C ILE A 999 1.76 34.10 5.60
N HIS A 1000 1.85 32.79 5.39
CA HIS A 1000 2.70 31.90 6.18
C HIS A 1000 4.19 32.27 6.07
N GLU A 1001 4.65 32.73 4.91
CA GLU A 1001 6.06 33.13 4.74
C GLU A 1001 6.42 34.34 5.60
N LEU A 1002 5.49 35.29 5.78
CA LEU A 1002 5.69 36.46 6.64
C LEU A 1002 5.76 36.11 8.12
N VAL A 1003 5.04 35.06 8.54
CA VAL A 1003 4.93 34.65 9.95
C VAL A 1003 6.14 33.81 10.40
N PHE A 1004 6.69 32.99 9.50
CA PHE A 1004 7.68 31.97 9.85
C PHE A 1004 9.14 32.29 9.48
N ARG A 1005 9.43 33.52 9.00
CA ARG A 1005 10.77 33.95 8.59
C ARG A 1005 11.51 34.66 9.73
N ARG A 1006 12.71 34.20 10.09
CA ARG A 1006 13.52 34.75 11.19
C ARG A 1006 14.98 34.95 10.77
N LEU A 1007 15.62 35.93 11.40
CA LEU A 1007 17.05 36.21 11.24
C LEU A 1007 17.84 35.30 12.20
N PHE A 1008 18.88 34.65 11.70
CA PHE A 1008 19.76 33.76 12.46
C PHE A 1008 21.20 34.26 12.38
N GLU A 1009 21.86 34.46 13.52
CA GLU A 1009 23.23 34.97 13.63
C GLU A 1009 24.14 33.86 14.16
N TYR A 1010 25.29 33.64 13.54
CA TYR A 1010 26.30 32.71 14.03
C TYR A 1010 27.73 33.17 13.71
N GLU A 1011 28.68 32.90 14.59
CA GLU A 1011 30.09 33.23 14.42
C GLU A 1011 30.88 31.99 13.99
N THR A 1012 31.79 32.12 13.03
CA THR A 1012 32.72 31.03 12.68
C THR A 1012 34.13 31.41 13.10
N VAL A 1013 34.77 30.55 13.89
CA VAL A 1013 36.22 30.60 14.16
C VAL A 1013 36.93 29.85 13.02
N PRO A 1014 37.99 30.40 12.41
CA PRO A 1014 38.69 29.70 11.33
C PRO A 1014 39.38 28.43 11.85
N ASP A 1015 39.20 27.30 11.15
CA ASP A 1015 39.72 25.97 11.51
C ASP A 1015 41.25 25.81 11.44
N THR A 1016 41.97 26.84 10.98
CA THR A 1016 43.44 26.80 10.92
C THR A 1016 44.05 27.98 11.65
N ILE A 1017 44.73 27.68 12.76
CA ILE A 1017 45.68 28.57 13.42
C ILE A 1017 46.90 28.68 12.49
N ASP A 1018 46.88 29.63 11.56
CA ASP A 1018 48.10 30.09 10.91
C ASP A 1018 48.63 31.27 11.73
N THR A 1019 49.71 31.05 12.48
CA THR A 1019 50.28 31.95 13.49
C THR A 1019 50.91 33.25 12.94
N SER A 1020 50.52 33.69 11.74
CA SER A 1020 51.08 34.88 11.10
C SER A 1020 50.07 35.95 10.69
N LYS A 1021 48.76 35.72 10.88
CA LYS A 1021 47.72 36.73 10.60
C LYS A 1021 46.83 36.92 11.80
N THR A 1022 46.62 38.17 12.19
CA THR A 1022 45.69 38.60 13.23
C THR A 1022 44.30 38.01 12.96
N ASN A 1023 43.82 37.19 13.91
CA ASN A 1023 42.52 36.54 13.85
C ASN A 1023 41.39 37.57 13.98
N GLU A 1024 40.76 37.94 12.87
CA GLU A 1024 39.47 38.61 12.87
C GLU A 1024 38.35 37.56 12.94
N THR A 1025 37.58 37.58 14.02
CA THR A 1025 36.33 36.82 14.19
C THR A 1025 35.29 37.27 13.17
N LYS A 1026 34.73 36.34 12.39
CA LYS A 1026 33.74 36.65 11.34
C LYS A 1026 32.32 36.27 11.79
N LEU A 1027 31.46 37.28 11.90
CA LEU A 1027 30.03 37.17 12.19
C LEU A 1027 29.25 36.94 10.88
N TYR A 1028 28.45 35.88 10.81
CA TYR A 1028 27.56 35.58 9.69
C TYR A 1028 26.10 35.72 10.11
N VAL A 1029 25.29 36.28 9.20
CA VAL A 1029 23.85 36.50 9.44
C VAL A 1029 23.07 35.89 8.27
N SER A 1030 22.19 34.92 8.54
CA SER A 1030 21.37 34.24 7.53
C SER A 1030 19.87 34.37 7.82
N CYS A 1031 19.06 34.31 6.78
CA CYS A 1031 17.60 34.45 6.83
C CYS A 1031 16.92 33.11 6.60
N ILE A 1032 16.41 32.49 7.68
CA ILE A 1032 15.89 31.13 7.61
C ILE A 1032 14.37 31.13 7.80
N THR A 1033 13.67 30.32 7.00
CA THR A 1033 12.25 29.99 7.19
C THR A 1033 12.12 28.68 7.93
N GLN A 1034 11.34 28.64 9.01
CA GLN A 1034 11.10 27.42 9.79
C GLN A 1034 9.63 27.03 9.69
N TYR A 1035 9.33 25.96 8.95
CA TYR A 1035 7.96 25.48 8.80
C TYR A 1035 7.71 24.24 9.68
N SER A 1036 6.49 24.11 10.19
CA SER A 1036 6.00 22.82 10.65
C SER A 1036 5.66 21.93 9.44
N PRO A 1037 5.61 20.59 9.58
CA PRO A 1037 5.31 19.70 8.47
C PRO A 1037 4.03 20.06 7.70
N SER A 1038 2.95 20.44 8.39
CA SER A 1038 1.68 20.83 7.75
C SER A 1038 1.76 22.15 7.00
N VAL A 1039 2.52 23.13 7.51
CA VAL A 1039 2.72 24.42 6.83
C VAL A 1039 3.59 24.22 5.58
N GLN A 1040 4.48 23.24 5.60
CA GLN A 1040 5.31 22.92 4.45
C GLN A 1040 4.53 22.31 3.28
N ASP A 1041 3.59 21.41 3.56
CA ASP A 1041 2.70 20.86 2.54
C ASP A 1041 1.82 21.97 1.94
N TYR A 1042 1.35 22.90 2.77
CA TYR A 1042 0.64 24.09 2.31
C TYR A 1042 1.50 24.99 1.42
N ASN A 1043 2.74 25.30 1.82
CA ASN A 1043 3.69 26.10 1.04
C ASN A 1043 3.95 25.48 -0.35
N THR A 1044 4.08 24.15 -0.39
CA THR A 1044 4.25 23.37 -1.62
C THR A 1044 3.04 23.52 -2.55
N ALA A 1045 1.83 23.36 -2.02
CA ALA A 1045 0.59 23.51 -2.78
C ALA A 1045 0.39 24.94 -3.31
N VAL A 1046 0.71 25.95 -2.49
CA VAL A 1046 0.67 27.36 -2.89
C VAL A 1046 1.63 27.64 -4.05
N LEU A 1047 2.87 27.15 -3.99
CA LEU A 1047 3.82 27.36 -5.07
C LEU A 1047 3.32 26.74 -6.38
N PHE A 1048 2.82 25.50 -6.35
CA PHE A 1048 2.29 24.83 -7.54
C PHE A 1048 1.11 25.60 -8.13
N PHE A 1049 0.19 26.07 -7.28
CA PHE A 1049 -0.98 26.84 -7.70
C PHE A 1049 -0.61 28.14 -8.43
N HIS A 1050 0.32 28.93 -7.87
CA HIS A 1050 0.73 30.19 -8.49
C HIS A 1050 1.63 30.01 -9.71
N LEU A 1051 2.36 28.89 -9.81
CA LEU A 1051 3.22 28.59 -10.96
C LEU A 1051 2.43 28.04 -12.16
N VAL A 1052 1.53 27.08 -11.93
CA VAL A 1052 0.85 26.33 -12.98
C VAL A 1052 -0.51 26.93 -13.33
N GLY A 1053 -1.23 27.50 -12.35
CA GLY A 1053 -2.57 28.05 -12.51
C GLY A 1053 -2.70 29.10 -13.63
N PRO A 1054 -1.90 30.18 -13.63
CA PRO A 1054 -1.95 31.19 -14.68
C PRO A 1054 -1.67 30.66 -16.09
N PHE A 1055 -0.75 29.68 -16.19
CA PHE A 1055 -0.42 29.04 -17.45
C PHE A 1055 -1.61 28.25 -18.02
N ILE A 1056 -2.25 27.43 -17.18
CA ILE A 1056 -3.42 26.63 -17.57
C ILE A 1056 -4.53 27.54 -18.11
N VAL A 1057 -4.82 28.64 -17.41
CA VAL A 1057 -5.85 29.60 -17.82
C VAL A 1057 -5.53 30.23 -19.18
N ASN A 1058 -4.26 30.57 -19.43
CA ASN A 1058 -3.82 31.16 -20.69
C ASN A 1058 -3.92 30.16 -21.86
N LEU A 1059 -3.50 28.90 -21.65
CA LEU A 1059 -3.59 27.83 -22.64
C LEU A 1059 -5.05 27.53 -23.03
N PHE A 1060 -5.93 27.34 -22.05
CA PHE A 1060 -7.35 27.10 -22.32
C PHE A 1060 -8.03 28.27 -23.02
N SER A 1061 -7.69 29.50 -22.64
CA SER A 1061 -8.20 30.70 -23.32
C SER A 1061 -7.76 30.75 -24.78
N ALA A 1062 -6.50 30.41 -25.09
CA ALA A 1062 -6.00 30.37 -26.47
C ALA A 1062 -6.70 29.29 -27.32
N LEU A 1063 -6.88 28.09 -26.77
CA LEU A 1063 -7.63 27.02 -27.44
C LEU A 1063 -9.08 27.43 -27.69
N PHE A 1064 -9.73 28.04 -26.70
CA PHE A 1064 -11.10 28.52 -26.83
C PHE A 1064 -11.25 29.56 -27.95
N ILE A 1065 -10.28 30.47 -28.12
CA ILE A 1065 -10.27 31.44 -29.22
C ILE A 1065 -10.20 30.74 -30.59
N ILE A 1066 -9.32 29.76 -30.73
CA ILE A 1066 -9.09 29.06 -32.00
C ILE A 1066 -10.31 28.21 -32.39
N PHE A 1067 -10.81 27.39 -31.46
CA PHE A 1067 -11.96 26.53 -31.73
C PHE A 1067 -13.27 27.31 -31.79
N GLY A 1068 -13.47 28.29 -30.91
CA GLY A 1068 -14.65 29.15 -30.91
C GLY A 1068 -14.76 30.02 -32.16
N GLY A 1069 -13.63 30.60 -32.61
CA GLY A 1069 -13.56 31.35 -33.87
C GLY A 1069 -13.81 30.47 -35.10
N ALA A 1070 -13.25 29.27 -35.13
CA ALA A 1070 -13.50 28.30 -36.21
C ALA A 1070 -14.97 27.88 -36.27
N HIS A 1071 -15.61 27.71 -35.11
CA HIS A 1071 -17.02 27.36 -35.01
C HIS A 1071 -17.90 28.50 -35.55
N GLN A 1072 -17.68 29.74 -35.11
CA GLN A 1072 -18.42 30.90 -35.61
C GLN A 1072 -18.26 31.10 -37.14
N ARG A 1073 -17.03 30.95 -37.69
CA ARG A 1073 -16.80 31.08 -39.14
C ARG A 1073 -17.44 29.94 -39.93
N SER A 1074 -17.36 28.71 -39.45
CA SER A 1074 -18.02 27.55 -40.07
C SER A 1074 -19.55 27.70 -40.10
N THR A 1075 -20.15 28.39 -39.12
CA THR A 1075 -21.60 28.68 -39.14
C THR A 1075 -22.00 29.81 -40.09
N ALA A 1076 -21.05 30.70 -40.45
CA ALA A 1076 -21.32 31.88 -41.29
C ALA A 1076 -20.91 31.72 -42.77
N ARG A 1077 -19.94 30.83 -43.07
CA ARG A 1077 -19.51 30.48 -44.44
C ARG A 1077 -19.56 28.97 -44.63
N THR A 1078 -20.46 28.50 -45.48
CA THR A 1078 -20.72 27.07 -45.70
C THR A 1078 -19.84 26.42 -46.79
N ASN A 1079 -18.97 27.19 -47.45
CA ASN A 1079 -18.16 26.72 -48.59
C ASN A 1079 -16.80 26.10 -48.20
N GLN A 1080 -16.48 25.99 -46.91
CA GLN A 1080 -15.24 25.38 -46.40
C GLN A 1080 -15.56 24.45 -45.22
N SER A 1081 -14.77 23.39 -45.03
CA SER A 1081 -14.96 22.45 -43.92
C SER A 1081 -14.52 23.04 -42.57
N PHE A 1082 -15.08 22.54 -41.46
CA PHE A 1082 -14.70 22.98 -40.10
C PHE A 1082 -13.20 22.76 -39.82
N LYS A 1083 -12.61 21.70 -40.39
CA LYS A 1083 -11.18 21.40 -40.26
C LYS A 1083 -10.30 22.45 -40.96
N GLU A 1084 -10.71 22.92 -42.14
CA GLU A 1084 -10.02 23.99 -42.86
C GLU A 1084 -10.11 25.31 -42.08
N HIS A 1085 -11.28 25.62 -41.50
CA HIS A 1085 -11.44 26.77 -40.62
C HIS A 1085 -10.55 26.69 -39.37
N ILE A 1086 -10.39 25.52 -38.74
CA ILE A 1086 -9.45 25.33 -37.63
C ILE A 1086 -8.01 25.56 -38.10
N GLN A 1087 -7.60 25.02 -39.25
CA GLN A 1087 -6.23 25.20 -39.75
C GLN A 1087 -5.93 26.65 -40.13
N GLU A 1088 -6.92 27.39 -40.63
CA GLU A 1088 -6.82 28.83 -40.85
C GLU A 1088 -6.74 29.59 -39.53
N GLN A 1089 -7.63 29.30 -38.55
CA GLN A 1089 -7.57 29.92 -37.22
C GLN A 1089 -6.27 29.62 -36.48
N PHE A 1090 -5.74 28.41 -36.59
CA PHE A 1090 -4.46 28.05 -36.00
C PHE A 1090 -3.32 28.81 -36.68
N ARG A 1091 -3.36 29.02 -38.02
CA ARG A 1091 -2.36 29.84 -38.72
C ARG A 1091 -2.45 31.32 -38.35
N GLU A 1092 -3.66 31.87 -38.24
CA GLU A 1092 -3.92 33.25 -37.83
C GLU A 1092 -3.52 33.52 -36.37
N HIS A 1093 -3.72 32.53 -35.48
CA HIS A 1093 -3.58 32.70 -34.03
C HIS A 1093 -2.48 31.84 -33.39
N LYS A 1094 -1.57 31.21 -34.15
CA LYS A 1094 -0.47 30.37 -33.63
C LYS A 1094 0.33 31.02 -32.50
N GLN A 1095 0.48 32.34 -32.53
CA GLN A 1095 1.21 33.12 -31.53
C GLN A 1095 0.56 33.07 -30.13
N LEU A 1096 -0.76 32.80 -30.04
CA LEU A 1096 -1.47 32.66 -28.77
C LEU A 1096 -1.18 31.33 -28.06
N ILE A 1097 -0.72 30.30 -28.79
CA ILE A 1097 -0.33 29.00 -28.22
C ILE A 1097 1.17 28.94 -27.92
N ILE A 1098 1.99 29.58 -28.76
CA ILE A 1098 3.45 29.61 -28.60
C ILE A 1098 3.84 30.29 -27.27
N SER A 1099 3.15 31.38 -26.89
CA SER A 1099 3.46 32.13 -25.66
C SER A 1099 3.31 31.29 -24.37
N PRO A 1100 2.17 30.61 -24.10
CA PRO A 1100 2.06 29.68 -22.98
C PRO A 1100 3.13 28.58 -22.97
N ILE A 1101 3.40 27.94 -24.12
CA ILE A 1101 4.36 26.84 -24.21
C ILE A 1101 5.78 27.29 -23.87
N ILE A 1102 6.20 28.46 -24.38
CA ILE A 1102 7.50 29.04 -24.02
C ILE A 1102 7.56 29.34 -22.52
N LEU A 1103 6.49 29.90 -21.94
CA LEU A 1103 6.41 30.20 -20.51
C LEU A 1103 6.48 28.94 -19.63
N LEU A 1104 5.90 27.82 -20.08
CA LEU A 1104 5.99 26.52 -19.40
C LEU A 1104 7.41 25.93 -19.48
N ILE A 1105 8.02 25.95 -20.67
CA ILE A 1105 9.40 25.44 -20.85
C ILE A 1105 10.38 26.20 -19.96
N LEU A 1106 10.21 27.52 -19.85
CA LEU A 1106 11.03 28.36 -18.98
C LEU A 1106 10.76 28.10 -17.48
N SER A 1107 9.58 27.63 -17.07
CA SER A 1107 9.26 27.39 -15.66
C SER A 1107 9.59 25.97 -15.15
N ILE A 1108 9.74 24.98 -16.05
CA ILE A 1108 10.03 23.58 -15.71
C ILE A 1108 11.32 23.39 -14.88
N PRO A 1109 12.47 24.02 -15.20
CA PRO A 1109 13.71 23.83 -14.43
C PRO A 1109 13.55 24.19 -12.95
N ARG A 1110 12.76 25.22 -12.64
CA ARG A 1110 12.46 25.63 -11.26
C ARG A 1110 11.59 24.60 -10.54
N LEU A 1111 10.62 24.00 -11.23
CA LEU A 1111 9.76 22.95 -10.70
C LEU A 1111 10.58 21.67 -10.39
N ILE A 1112 11.48 21.27 -11.28
CA ILE A 1112 12.35 20.09 -11.12
C ILE A 1112 13.22 20.24 -9.87
N ILE A 1113 13.89 21.37 -9.69
CA ILE A 1113 14.78 21.59 -8.53
C ILE A 1113 14.00 21.66 -7.23
N SER A 1114 12.79 22.20 -7.29
CA SER A 1114 11.94 22.26 -6.10
C SER A 1114 11.56 20.86 -5.60
N LEU A 1115 11.48 19.87 -6.49
CA LEU A 1115 11.04 18.50 -6.18
C LEU A 1115 12.19 17.53 -5.82
N LEU A 1116 13.43 18.00 -5.62
CA LEU A 1116 14.56 17.16 -5.22
C LEU A 1116 14.63 16.99 -3.68
N PRO A 1117 14.45 15.77 -3.12
CA PRO A 1117 14.66 15.52 -1.70
C PRO A 1117 16.15 15.29 -1.38
N GLY A 1118 16.74 16.02 -0.42
CA GLY A 1118 18.09 15.74 0.10
C GLY A 1118 18.80 16.89 0.85
N CYS A 1119 19.88 16.55 1.58
CA CYS A 1119 20.90 17.51 2.05
C CYS A 1119 21.66 18.05 0.83
N VAL A 1120 21.68 19.37 0.66
CA VAL A 1120 22.32 20.05 -0.47
C VAL A 1120 23.43 20.97 0.02
N LYS A 1121 24.64 20.74 -0.51
CA LYS A 1121 25.75 21.68 -0.42
C LYS A 1121 25.81 22.48 -1.72
N THR A 1122 25.38 23.73 -1.68
CA THR A 1122 25.21 24.56 -2.90
C THR A 1122 26.52 24.92 -3.58
N SER A 1123 27.64 24.91 -2.85
CA SER A 1123 29.00 25.11 -3.38
C SER A 1123 29.46 24.03 -4.37
N GLU A 1124 28.90 22.81 -4.34
CA GLU A 1124 29.34 21.76 -5.27
C GLU A 1124 28.84 21.99 -6.71
N ASN A 1125 27.64 22.55 -6.87
CA ASN A 1125 26.98 22.74 -8.16
C ASN A 1125 26.12 24.02 -8.20
N LEU A 1126 26.72 25.18 -7.97
CA LEU A 1126 26.01 26.47 -7.87
C LEU A 1126 25.04 26.76 -9.04
N TRP A 1127 25.48 26.56 -10.28
CA TRP A 1127 24.70 26.90 -11.48
C TRP A 1127 23.47 26.02 -11.69
N LEU A 1128 23.47 24.80 -11.12
CA LEU A 1128 22.30 23.95 -11.11
C LEU A 1128 21.15 24.67 -10.42
N TYR A 1129 21.40 25.34 -9.29
CA TYR A 1129 20.39 26.03 -8.49
C TYR A 1129 20.16 27.48 -8.93
N LEU A 1130 21.22 28.21 -9.27
CA LEU A 1130 21.15 29.62 -9.64
C LEU A 1130 20.54 29.86 -11.03
N GLY A 1131 20.81 28.98 -12.00
CA GLY A 1131 20.30 29.11 -13.37
C GLY A 1131 18.75 29.13 -13.42
N PRO A 1132 18.07 28.12 -12.88
CA PRO A 1132 16.61 28.08 -12.82
C PRO A 1132 15.97 29.20 -12.00
N TYR A 1133 16.68 29.72 -10.99
CA TYR A 1133 16.25 30.90 -10.26
C TYR A 1133 16.18 32.13 -11.18
N PHE A 1134 17.20 32.38 -12.01
CA PHE A 1134 17.19 33.48 -12.99
C PHE A 1134 16.16 33.32 -14.10
N ILE A 1135 15.99 32.10 -14.63
CA ILE A 1135 15.01 31.82 -15.69
C ILE A 1135 13.58 32.18 -15.23
N SER A 1136 13.30 32.09 -13.92
CA SER A 1136 11.98 32.39 -13.37
C SER A 1136 11.54 33.86 -13.52
N PHE A 1137 12.48 34.78 -13.76
CA PHE A 1137 12.20 36.21 -13.98
C PHE A 1137 12.05 36.56 -15.47
N THR A 1138 12.40 35.64 -16.38
CA THR A 1138 12.32 35.85 -17.83
C THR A 1138 10.92 36.23 -18.31
N PRO A 1139 9.80 35.63 -17.84
CA PRO A 1139 8.45 36.03 -18.23
C PRO A 1139 8.16 37.53 -18.04
N SER A 1140 8.48 38.08 -16.87
CA SER A 1140 8.27 39.50 -16.54
C SER A 1140 9.15 40.44 -17.37
N MET A 1141 10.27 39.94 -17.92
CA MET A 1141 11.19 40.71 -18.77
C MET A 1141 10.79 40.76 -20.25
N LEU A 1142 9.75 40.03 -20.67
CA LEU A 1142 9.42 39.87 -22.09
C LEU A 1142 8.04 40.42 -22.49
N ILE A 1143 7.31 41.12 -21.60
CA ILE A 1143 5.96 41.64 -21.87
C ILE A 1143 5.85 42.47 -23.16
N PHE A 1144 6.77 43.41 -23.43
CA PHE A 1144 6.72 44.23 -24.65
C PHE A 1144 6.90 43.35 -25.90
N LEU A 1145 7.87 42.45 -25.86
CA LEU A 1145 8.17 41.53 -26.95
C LEU A 1145 7.04 40.53 -27.22
N ILE A 1146 6.36 40.06 -26.17
CA ILE A 1146 5.27 39.08 -26.27
C ILE A 1146 3.94 39.74 -26.65
N PHE A 1147 3.61 40.90 -26.08
CA PHE A 1147 2.27 41.49 -26.24
C PHE A 1147 2.21 42.71 -27.16
N VAL A 1148 3.25 43.55 -27.20
CA VAL A 1148 3.24 44.81 -27.96
C VAL A 1148 3.79 44.62 -29.37
N VAL A 1149 4.95 43.98 -29.52
CA VAL A 1149 5.59 43.77 -30.83
C VAL A 1149 4.69 43.05 -31.83
N PRO A 1150 3.98 41.96 -31.46
CA PRO A 1150 3.13 41.23 -32.40
C PRO A 1150 1.77 41.91 -32.67
N SER A 1151 1.40 42.96 -31.93
CA SER A 1151 0.08 43.58 -32.02
C SER A 1151 0.13 44.91 -32.77
N GLU A 1152 -0.52 44.98 -33.94
CA GLU A 1152 -0.63 46.24 -34.70
C GLU A 1152 -1.29 47.36 -33.89
N LEU A 1153 -2.31 47.02 -33.08
CA LEU A 1153 -3.03 47.96 -32.22
C LEU A 1153 -2.11 48.58 -31.17
N TYR A 1154 -1.39 47.76 -30.41
CA TYR A 1154 -0.49 48.24 -29.37
C TYR A 1154 0.76 48.90 -29.94
N MET A 1155 1.29 48.40 -31.06
CA MET A 1155 2.41 49.03 -31.77
C MET A 1155 2.04 50.44 -32.29
N LYS A 1156 0.81 50.64 -32.76
CA LYS A 1156 0.31 51.97 -33.16
C LYS A 1156 0.21 52.91 -31.94
N ALA A 1157 -0.34 52.42 -30.83
CA ALA A 1157 -0.44 53.19 -29.58
C ALA A 1157 0.96 53.57 -29.05
N PHE A 1158 1.92 52.64 -29.09
CA PHE A 1158 3.32 52.89 -28.73
C PHE A 1158 3.93 54.01 -29.57
N LYS A 1159 3.88 53.91 -30.91
CA LYS A 1159 4.43 54.93 -31.82
C LYS A 1159 3.84 56.32 -31.57
N GLN A 1160 2.55 56.40 -31.28
CA GLN A 1160 1.86 57.67 -30.97
C GLN A 1160 2.29 58.26 -29.62
N SER A 1161 2.36 57.44 -28.57
CA SER A 1161 2.86 57.86 -27.26
C SER A 1161 4.33 58.31 -27.32
N PHE A 1162 5.18 57.56 -28.02
CA PHE A 1162 6.60 57.85 -28.17
C PHE A 1162 6.83 59.19 -28.90
N ASN A 1163 6.09 59.45 -29.98
CA ASN A 1163 6.17 60.72 -30.71
C ASN A 1163 5.68 61.92 -29.89
N ARG A 1164 4.74 61.74 -28.95
CA ARG A 1164 4.31 62.81 -28.03
C ARG A 1164 5.37 63.14 -26.97
N ILE A 1165 6.07 62.13 -26.45
CA ILE A 1165 7.16 62.31 -25.47
C ILE A 1165 8.34 63.03 -26.14
N ARG A 1166 8.72 62.64 -27.36
CA ARG A 1166 9.78 63.29 -28.15
C ARG A 1166 9.53 64.77 -28.45
N ARG A 1167 8.27 65.22 -28.46
CA ARG A 1167 7.88 66.63 -28.67
C ARG A 1167 7.88 67.47 -27.39
N ARG A 1168 8.03 66.88 -26.20
CA ARG A 1168 7.97 67.56 -24.89
C ARG A 1168 9.34 67.76 -24.22
N THR A 1169 10.40 67.13 -24.71
CA THR A 1169 11.79 67.40 -24.31
C THR A 1169 12.34 68.56 -25.15
N PRO A 1170 12.71 69.72 -24.56
CA PRO A 1170 13.50 70.72 -25.30
C PRO A 1170 14.88 70.12 -25.66
N PRO A 1171 15.51 70.59 -26.74
CA PRO A 1171 16.79 70.05 -27.25
C PRO A 1171 17.91 70.12 -26.21
#